data_AF-A0A7D9D6N6-F1
#
_entry.id   AF-A0A7D9D6N6-F1
#
_cell.length_a   1.000
_cell.length_b   1.000
_cell.length_c   1.000
_cell.angle_alpha   90.00
_cell.angle_beta   90.00
_cell.angle_gamma   90.00
#
_symmetry.space_group_name_H-M   'P 1'
#
loop_
_entity.id
_entity.type
_entity.pdbx_description
1 polymer ?
#
loop_
_entity_poly.entity_id
_entity_poly.type
_entity_poly.pdbx_seq_one_letter_code
_entity_poly.pdbx_strand_id
1 'polypeptide(L)'
;MENNSTQSTPRKVYLKQKHKGCCRLCGCETESRRMTNVLSVAAVQKFLVKIISESCGIFIQRSDGLPTAVCNKCITFVKKIHVFIGQCQQAQTDLKEQVTVKRCPVQSPNISNKKPAKRQSMSQDDESIEEPEMDVPGPSTIHLDIAQSTTTSTRSVRSRLDFSSTANSTVIPSSTLITARQIEKITAAARTEDASVLAYIIMKYCPNVVREVKRKITDDINASCKNLCLRNKGSILHAGRQDSCGMMINFSFEKLWEEMETNIPFVMEILNAITGVEGCKAKQDLRAKYGFLYSILMNVRWHELSLIQRLNTLCLIEGGCSKQLQHRLNKLGVCLSHSRRTTLLTLLGGHFLDKTVEKLKSGKTFRGTGDNWDIRILKGQMRKEVHNEDLHLFASNLIENRVNFQHLPNDSPLGDIKSCPRSKFHLNVHEWKKFAETAKILVARVLVEFFPTFSFLKKVIPAHIQHQYSEEMSKKSFVVPMPIIDANEANYGDCVKILRTYEKWIAEIYHEAGLLEKLPECDNPPLPDGPAAQGQTRSHTCHSSDDPMKDMKVVFGGDQLTRVRFAGAKDLLAGSHTPSDRFEHCSPFKPVMWHTKASFLQYCYTYLHNPHSVSQVGTLKYFREKYNRQNATPKKVLDCYEGSEELFLSMGRAYIVVAALKYFGMSELNDKPTVHVFPDNLICDTIEAMQKYFDEALGGFIDTFFLQKQFNAANHDKEDYVMNYGMSCIFFAVVLLQLKDTAAEADGDRNLVNQKLLLLIFKSLGTYSKYAIEMFVSIAQMECLLTPRLSAEFKWGFFTNWRGGYGHNLEDDLVQEITNKLSKNMVQRMGPNKTIESISRLTKSVSGMTEVLQSYDQGLNIHKSSVQHTGRDCLKEEKEMIADLIKLDPFTHIDGRSHESFPQIQRSPLLKLNIVDFHQWLDLHKSQLSQ
;
A
#
# COMPACT_ATOMS: atom_id res chain seq x y z
N MET A 1 46.62 55.47 3.49
CA MET A 1 46.98 54.39 2.55
C MET A 1 46.44 54.77 1.19
N GLU A 2 47.25 54.63 0.15
CA GLU A 2 47.03 55.30 -1.14
C GLU A 2 46.16 54.49 -2.11
N ASN A 3 45.77 55.14 -3.21
CA ASN A 3 45.02 54.52 -4.29
C ASN A 3 45.81 53.37 -4.93
N ASN A 4 45.13 52.26 -5.21
CA ASN A 4 45.48 51.40 -6.34
C ASN A 4 44.20 50.87 -7.00
N SER A 5 43.49 51.77 -7.68
CA SER A 5 42.39 51.41 -8.56
C SER A 5 42.93 50.69 -9.79
N THR A 6 43.08 49.37 -9.72
CA THR A 6 43.49 48.54 -10.85
C THR A 6 42.45 48.62 -11.97
N GLN A 7 42.69 49.50 -12.95
CA GLN A 7 41.87 49.56 -14.16
C GLN A 7 41.96 48.21 -14.89
N SER A 8 40.88 47.43 -14.85
CA SER A 8 40.84 46.15 -15.54
C SER A 8 40.96 46.37 -17.04
N THR A 9 42.06 45.90 -17.64
CA THR A 9 42.32 46.01 -19.09
C THR A 9 41.11 45.48 -19.88
N PRO A 10 40.57 46.21 -20.88
CA PRO A 10 39.33 45.85 -21.56
C PRO A 10 39.50 44.55 -22.37
N ARG A 11 39.12 43.42 -21.75
CA ARG A 11 39.15 42.09 -22.37
C ARG A 11 38.06 41.99 -23.45
N LYS A 12 38.45 41.80 -24.72
CA LYS A 12 37.52 41.37 -25.78
C LYS A 12 37.04 39.95 -25.45
N VAL A 13 35.80 39.83 -24.97
CA VAL A 13 35.15 38.53 -24.71
C VAL A 13 34.64 37.97 -26.04
N TYR A 14 35.13 36.79 -26.42
CA TYR A 14 34.70 36.09 -27.63
C TYR A 14 33.77 34.92 -27.28
N LEU A 15 32.48 35.04 -27.63
CA LEU A 15 31.54 33.92 -27.52
C LEU A 15 31.91 32.76 -28.45
N LYS A 16 31.94 31.54 -27.90
CA LYS A 16 31.99 30.29 -28.67
C LYS A 16 30.83 30.27 -29.68
N GLN A 17 31.09 29.89 -30.92
CA GLN A 17 30.15 30.04 -32.06
C GLN A 17 28.72 29.55 -31.76
N LYS A 18 28.57 28.44 -31.03
CA LYS A 18 27.30 27.81 -30.65
C LYS A 18 26.33 28.72 -29.86
N HIS A 19 26.79 29.86 -29.33
CA HIS A 19 25.99 30.84 -28.57
C HIS A 19 25.86 32.22 -29.22
N LYS A 20 26.40 32.45 -30.43
CA LYS A 20 26.26 33.75 -31.12
C LYS A 20 24.83 34.04 -31.62
N GLY A 21 23.98 33.02 -31.70
CA GLY A 21 22.60 33.11 -32.21
C GLY A 21 21.56 32.53 -31.27
N CYS A 22 21.68 32.71 -29.94
CA CYS A 22 20.68 32.27 -28.97
C CYS A 22 20.02 33.46 -28.22
N CYS A 23 18.79 33.26 -27.75
CA CYS A 23 18.02 34.28 -27.02
C CYS A 23 18.72 34.74 -25.73
N ARG A 24 18.92 36.05 -25.56
CA ARG A 24 19.59 36.71 -24.43
C ARG A 24 18.98 36.46 -23.05
N LEU A 25 17.69 36.13 -22.98
CA LEU A 25 16.96 35.95 -21.71
C LEU A 25 16.79 34.49 -21.28
N CYS A 26 16.61 33.55 -22.21
CA CYS A 26 16.42 32.12 -21.86
C CYS A 26 17.53 31.19 -22.34
N GLY A 27 18.38 31.61 -23.28
CA GLY A 27 19.40 30.77 -23.91
C GLY A 27 18.88 29.66 -24.84
N CYS A 28 17.61 29.25 -24.73
CA CYS A 28 17.07 28.06 -25.40
C CYS A 28 16.68 28.25 -26.88
N GLU A 29 16.16 29.42 -27.26
CA GLU A 29 15.75 29.67 -28.65
C GLU A 29 16.94 30.06 -29.52
N THR A 30 17.04 29.47 -30.72
CA THR A 30 18.13 29.67 -31.69
C THR A 30 17.67 30.00 -33.10
N GLU A 31 16.36 29.92 -33.40
CA GLU A 31 15.84 30.34 -34.72
C GLU A 31 15.84 31.87 -34.85
N SER A 32 16.70 32.41 -35.71
CA SER A 32 16.82 33.85 -35.95
C SER A 32 15.50 34.54 -36.32
N ARG A 33 14.63 33.87 -37.09
CA ARG A 33 13.31 34.36 -37.50
C ARG A 33 12.31 34.54 -36.33
N ARG A 34 12.57 33.92 -35.17
CA ARG A 34 11.72 33.99 -33.96
C ARG A 34 12.27 34.93 -32.88
N MET A 35 13.34 35.69 -33.20
CA MET A 35 14.02 36.57 -32.26
C MET A 35 14.13 38.01 -32.78
N THR A 36 13.86 38.96 -31.90
CA THR A 36 13.99 40.40 -32.15
C THR A 36 15.32 40.90 -31.58
N ASN A 37 16.14 41.56 -32.40
CA ASN A 37 17.33 42.28 -31.92
C ASN A 37 16.90 43.58 -31.22
N VAL A 38 16.89 43.61 -29.89
CA VAL A 38 16.35 44.74 -29.10
C VAL A 38 17.20 46.02 -29.19
N LEU A 39 18.38 45.95 -29.80
CA LEU A 39 19.28 47.10 -30.04
C LEU A 39 19.36 47.50 -31.53
N SER A 40 18.37 47.16 -32.36
CA SER A 40 18.25 47.70 -33.72
C SER A 40 17.74 49.16 -33.72
N VAL A 41 17.81 49.84 -34.87
CA VAL A 41 17.58 51.29 -34.98
C VAL A 41 16.09 51.67 -34.89
N ALA A 42 15.16 50.71 -35.04
CA ALA A 42 13.72 50.98 -35.03
C ALA A 42 13.23 51.49 -33.67
N ALA A 43 12.63 52.69 -33.64
CA ALA A 43 12.26 53.39 -32.40
C ALA A 43 11.41 52.56 -31.42
N VAL A 44 10.51 51.71 -31.97
CA VAL A 44 9.63 50.78 -31.23
C VAL A 44 10.40 49.82 -30.31
N GLN A 45 11.67 49.52 -30.60
CA GLN A 45 12.46 48.55 -29.84
C GLN A 45 13.23 49.16 -28.65
N LYS A 46 13.47 50.48 -28.62
CA LYS A 46 14.14 51.13 -27.46
C LYS A 46 13.38 50.93 -26.15
N PHE A 47 12.05 50.89 -26.20
CA PHE A 47 11.20 50.67 -25.03
C PHE A 47 11.29 49.22 -24.49
N LEU A 48 11.63 48.23 -25.34
CA LEU A 48 11.80 46.84 -24.90
C LEU A 48 13.02 46.68 -23.98
N VAL A 49 14.12 47.40 -24.25
CA VAL A 49 15.32 47.37 -23.39
C VAL A 49 14.97 47.89 -22.00
N LYS A 50 14.26 49.03 -21.93
CA LYS A 50 13.79 49.64 -20.68
C LYS A 50 12.90 48.66 -19.90
N ILE A 51 11.87 48.10 -20.55
CA ILE A 51 10.96 47.09 -19.98
C ILE A 51 11.74 45.88 -19.42
N ILE A 52 12.76 45.38 -20.13
CA ILE A 52 13.58 44.24 -19.66
C ILE A 52 14.41 44.63 -18.42
N SER A 53 15.02 45.82 -18.39
CA SER A 53 15.76 46.27 -17.21
C SER A 53 14.85 46.49 -15.99
N GLU A 54 13.67 47.10 -16.16
CA GLU A 54 12.74 47.39 -15.05
C GLU A 54 12.01 46.14 -14.54
N SER A 55 11.78 45.13 -15.39
CA SER A 55 11.02 43.93 -15.04
C SER A 55 11.88 42.73 -14.66
N CYS A 56 13.17 42.73 -15.01
CA CYS A 56 14.08 41.59 -14.81
C CYS A 56 15.48 41.98 -14.30
N GLY A 57 15.80 43.27 -14.15
CA GLY A 57 17.13 43.73 -13.72
C GLY A 57 18.24 43.53 -14.77
N ILE A 58 17.91 43.13 -16.00
CA ILE A 58 18.89 42.79 -17.04
C ILE A 58 19.08 43.98 -17.99
N PHE A 59 20.27 44.56 -17.97
CA PHE A 59 20.68 45.61 -18.91
C PHE A 59 21.37 44.96 -20.13
N ILE A 60 20.84 45.22 -21.33
CA ILE A 60 21.38 44.70 -22.60
C ILE A 60 22.08 45.86 -23.33
N GLN A 61 23.39 45.75 -23.54
CA GLN A 61 24.21 46.82 -24.15
C GLN A 61 25.12 46.26 -25.26
N ARG A 62 25.42 47.04 -26.31
CA ARG A 62 26.35 46.60 -27.37
C ARG A 62 27.79 46.37 -26.87
N SER A 63 28.13 46.96 -25.73
CA SER A 63 29.41 46.85 -25.01
C SER A 63 29.58 45.55 -24.21
N ASP A 64 28.51 44.80 -23.94
CA ASP A 64 28.57 43.63 -23.04
C ASP A 64 29.13 42.35 -23.70
N GLY A 65 29.31 42.34 -25.03
CA GLY A 65 29.85 41.22 -25.79
C GLY A 65 28.92 40.01 -25.96
N LEU A 66 27.65 40.13 -25.56
CA LEU A 66 26.67 39.05 -25.47
C LEU A 66 25.52 39.23 -26.49
N PRO A 67 24.63 38.24 -26.69
CA PRO A 67 23.65 38.31 -27.77
C PRO A 67 22.63 39.45 -27.56
N THR A 68 22.34 40.25 -28.59
CA THR A 68 21.34 41.35 -28.48
C THR A 68 19.93 40.93 -28.90
N ALA A 69 19.72 39.65 -29.19
CA ALA A 69 18.46 39.08 -29.69
C ALA A 69 17.65 38.42 -28.57
N VAL A 70 16.34 38.68 -28.53
CA VAL A 70 15.39 38.11 -27.56
C VAL A 70 14.24 37.43 -28.30
N CYS A 71 13.86 36.21 -27.91
CA CYS A 71 12.76 35.49 -28.56
C CYS A 71 11.39 36.05 -28.19
N ASN A 72 10.44 35.91 -29.11
CA ASN A 72 9.10 36.50 -28.97
C ASN A 72 8.34 35.95 -27.74
N LYS A 73 8.60 34.69 -27.34
CA LYS A 73 8.07 34.10 -26.09
C LYS A 73 8.53 34.88 -24.85
N CYS A 74 9.83 35.17 -24.74
CA CYS A 74 10.37 35.96 -23.64
C CYS A 74 9.90 37.41 -23.69
N ILE A 75 9.81 38.04 -24.87
CA ILE A 75 9.28 39.41 -25.01
C ILE A 75 7.84 39.51 -24.47
N THR A 76 6.97 38.57 -24.83
CA THR A 76 5.59 38.52 -24.34
C THR A 76 5.52 38.28 -22.83
N PHE A 77 6.39 37.43 -22.28
CA PHE A 77 6.47 37.16 -20.84
C PHE A 77 6.90 38.39 -20.04
N VAL A 78 7.99 39.06 -20.45
CA VAL A 78 8.48 40.28 -19.78
C VAL A 78 7.46 41.41 -19.84
N LYS A 79 6.76 41.60 -20.97
CA LYS A 79 5.66 42.58 -21.06
C LYS A 79 4.54 42.31 -20.04
N LYS A 80 4.19 41.04 -19.78
CA LYS A 80 3.19 40.67 -18.75
C LYS A 80 3.70 40.98 -17.34
N ILE A 81 4.98 40.71 -17.05
CA ILE A 81 5.59 41.07 -15.75
C ILE A 81 5.58 42.59 -15.54
N HIS A 82 5.93 43.37 -16.57
CA HIS A 82 5.95 44.84 -16.49
C HIS A 82 4.58 45.42 -16.09
N VAL A 83 3.50 44.94 -16.73
CA VAL A 83 2.13 45.34 -16.38
C VAL A 83 1.77 44.94 -14.94
N PHE A 84 2.14 43.74 -14.52
CA PHE A 84 1.89 43.26 -13.16
C PHE A 84 2.67 44.07 -12.10
N ILE A 85 3.91 44.47 -12.37
CA ILE A 85 4.69 45.36 -11.50
C ILE A 85 4.00 46.72 -11.36
N GLY A 86 3.52 47.31 -12.47
CA GLY A 86 2.74 48.55 -12.45
C GLY A 86 1.45 48.43 -11.64
N GLN A 87 0.72 47.32 -11.78
CA GLN A 87 -0.47 47.03 -10.96
C GLN A 87 -0.15 46.92 -9.47
N CYS A 88 0.96 46.28 -9.10
CA CYS A 88 1.43 46.22 -7.72
C CYS A 88 1.82 47.60 -7.17
N GLN A 89 2.48 48.42 -7.97
CA GLN A 89 2.88 49.79 -7.59
C GLN A 89 1.68 50.72 -7.41
N GLN A 90 0.66 50.62 -8.28
CA GLN A 90 -0.59 51.36 -8.13
C GLN A 90 -1.32 50.93 -6.85
N ALA A 91 -1.56 49.62 -6.67
CA ALA A 91 -2.21 49.10 -5.46
C ALA A 91 -1.46 49.49 -4.17
N GLN A 92 -0.12 49.51 -4.19
CA GLN A 92 0.71 49.95 -3.06
C GLN A 92 0.63 51.47 -2.79
N THR A 93 0.14 52.25 -3.76
CA THR A 93 -0.12 53.70 -3.64
C THR A 93 -1.54 53.93 -3.16
N ASP A 94 -2.53 53.27 -3.76
CA ASP A 94 -3.95 53.29 -3.33
C ASP A 94 -4.08 52.88 -1.85
N LEU A 95 -3.33 51.86 -1.42
CA LEU A 95 -3.26 51.39 -0.03
C LEU A 95 -2.54 52.36 0.91
N LYS A 96 -1.68 53.26 0.42
CA LYS A 96 -1.03 54.30 1.25
C LYS A 96 -1.96 55.49 1.48
N GLU A 97 -2.72 55.88 0.46
CA GLU A 97 -3.70 56.97 0.58
C GLU A 97 -4.83 56.62 1.57
N GLN A 98 -5.12 55.33 1.76
CA GLN A 98 -6.08 54.82 2.74
C GLN A 98 -5.54 54.74 4.18
N VAL A 99 -4.27 55.12 4.45
CA VAL A 99 -3.65 55.03 5.79
C VAL A 99 -3.43 56.42 6.39
N THR A 100 -4.20 56.76 7.43
CA THR A 100 -3.97 57.96 8.25
C THR A 100 -2.95 57.69 9.35
N VAL A 101 -1.91 58.52 9.42
CA VAL A 101 -0.80 58.36 10.37
C VAL A 101 -1.06 59.11 11.69
N LYS A 102 -1.30 58.38 12.77
CA LYS A 102 -1.05 58.89 14.14
C LYS A 102 0.40 58.59 14.54
N ARG A 103 1.09 59.55 15.18
CA ARG A 103 2.44 59.33 15.72
C ARG A 103 2.40 58.34 16.88
N CYS A 104 3.24 57.31 16.82
CA CYS A 104 3.62 56.53 18.00
C CYS A 104 4.80 57.22 18.71
N PRO A 105 4.80 57.43 20.04
CA PRO A 105 5.91 58.06 20.75
C PRO A 105 7.16 57.17 20.90
N VAL A 106 7.07 55.88 20.56
CA VAL A 106 8.07 54.86 20.91
C VAL A 106 8.84 54.44 19.65
N GLN A 107 10.17 54.53 19.73
CA GLN A 107 11.18 54.23 18.68
C GLN A 107 11.31 55.26 17.53
N SER A 108 12.22 56.22 17.72
CA SER A 108 12.98 56.85 16.64
C SER A 108 14.47 56.89 17.06
N PRO A 109 15.40 56.22 16.35
CA PRO A 109 16.77 56.03 16.83
C PRO A 109 17.75 57.16 16.42
N ASN A 110 18.75 57.40 17.28
CA ASN A 110 19.88 58.34 17.13
C ASN A 110 19.47 59.83 17.17
N ILE A 111 20.21 60.78 17.76
CA ILE A 111 21.67 60.96 17.88
C ILE A 111 22.09 61.38 19.32
N SER A 112 23.39 61.37 19.61
CA SER A 112 23.99 61.63 20.93
C SER A 112 24.35 63.11 21.21
N ASN A 113 24.61 63.38 22.51
CA ASN A 113 25.38 64.49 23.10
C ASN A 113 24.72 65.86 23.42
N LYS A 114 25.07 66.33 24.64
CA LYS A 114 25.01 67.70 25.24
C LYS A 114 23.67 68.24 25.82
N LYS A 115 23.57 68.04 27.15
CA LYS A 115 22.97 68.86 28.23
C LYS A 115 23.06 70.40 28.06
N PRO A 116 22.39 71.25 28.90
CA PRO A 116 21.48 71.01 30.05
C PRO A 116 20.10 71.73 29.84
N ALA A 117 19.34 72.39 30.74
CA ALA A 117 19.36 72.70 32.19
C ALA A 117 17.96 73.20 32.71
N LYS A 118 17.62 72.91 33.99
CA LYS A 118 16.69 73.66 34.90
C LYS A 118 15.19 73.67 34.51
N ARG A 119 14.19 73.80 35.41
CA ARG A 119 14.03 73.90 36.90
C ARG A 119 12.73 73.09 37.22
N GLN A 120 12.51 72.36 38.32
CA GLN A 120 12.58 72.64 39.77
C GLN A 120 11.37 73.42 40.36
N SER A 121 10.33 72.69 40.78
CA SER A 121 9.37 72.95 41.90
C SER A 121 8.34 71.78 41.93
N MET A 122 8.01 71.06 43.00
CA MET A 122 7.78 71.31 44.46
C MET A 122 6.36 71.77 44.84
N SER A 123 5.97 71.46 46.08
CA SER A 123 4.62 71.42 46.68
C SER A 123 3.69 70.36 46.06
N GLN A 124 3.05 69.44 46.80
CA GLN A 124 2.43 69.45 48.15
C GLN A 124 1.09 70.18 48.24
N ASP A 125 0.02 69.62 48.82
CA ASP A 125 -0.29 68.20 49.13
C ASP A 125 -1.79 67.97 48.72
N ASP A 126 -2.77 67.32 49.38
CA ASP A 126 -2.89 66.57 50.66
C ASP A 126 -4.17 65.69 50.64
N GLU A 127 -4.46 65.04 51.77
CA GLU A 127 -5.63 64.21 52.13
C GLU A 127 -5.75 62.79 51.53
N SER A 128 -5.89 61.83 52.45
CA SER A 128 -5.95 60.38 52.24
C SER A 128 -7.33 59.82 52.55
N ILE A 129 -7.62 58.60 52.04
CA ILE A 129 -8.11 57.43 52.80
C ILE A 129 -8.31 56.24 51.82
N GLU A 130 -7.98 55.03 52.26
CA GLU A 130 -8.26 53.77 51.54
C GLU A 130 -9.61 53.19 51.99
N GLU A 131 -10.40 52.60 51.08
CA GLU A 131 -11.36 51.52 51.37
C GLU A 131 -11.70 50.71 50.08
N PRO A 132 -12.32 49.50 50.16
CA PRO A 132 -12.05 48.41 49.21
C PRO A 132 -13.24 47.97 48.31
N GLU A 133 -13.21 46.71 47.87
CA GLU A 133 -14.14 46.03 46.95
C GLU A 133 -15.61 45.95 47.45
N MET A 134 -16.57 45.90 46.52
CA MET A 134 -17.90 45.32 46.78
C MET A 134 -18.62 44.80 45.51
N ASP A 135 -19.78 44.16 45.71
CA ASP A 135 -20.23 42.99 44.93
C ASP A 135 -21.56 43.17 44.13
N VAL A 136 -22.00 42.11 43.47
CA VAL A 136 -23.22 41.94 42.65
C VAL A 136 -24.53 42.08 43.46
N PRO A 137 -25.62 42.59 42.84
CA PRO A 137 -26.96 42.30 43.36
C PRO A 137 -28.05 41.89 42.34
N GLY A 138 -28.97 41.09 42.86
CA GLY A 138 -30.35 40.82 42.46
C GLY A 138 -30.95 39.81 43.46
N PRO A 139 -32.24 39.43 43.42
CA PRO A 139 -33.41 39.96 42.70
C PRO A 139 -34.58 40.30 43.68
N SER A 140 -35.81 40.56 43.17
CA SER A 140 -37.11 39.98 43.68
C SER A 140 -38.38 40.88 43.57
N THR A 141 -39.50 40.17 43.41
CA THR A 141 -40.96 40.49 43.41
C THR A 141 -41.53 41.63 44.27
N ILE A 142 -42.60 42.29 43.78
CA ILE A 142 -43.75 42.83 44.56
C ILE A 142 -45.10 42.54 43.84
N HIS A 143 -46.16 42.49 44.66
CA HIS A 143 -47.58 42.14 44.50
C HIS A 143 -48.40 42.50 43.23
N LEU A 144 -49.53 41.78 43.12
CA LEU A 144 -50.76 42.14 42.38
C LEU A 144 -51.88 42.44 43.39
N ASP A 145 -52.81 43.33 43.05
CA ASP A 145 -53.99 43.66 43.88
C ASP A 145 -55.32 43.33 43.15
N ILE A 146 -56.40 43.15 43.93
CA ILE A 146 -57.70 42.64 43.46
C ILE A 146 -58.78 43.73 43.50
N ALA A 147 -59.53 43.86 42.40
CA ALA A 147 -60.85 44.51 42.39
C ALA A 147 -61.85 43.67 41.57
N GLN A 148 -63.08 43.53 42.07
CA GLN A 148 -64.15 42.74 41.47
C GLN A 148 -65.19 43.63 40.79
N SER A 149 -65.87 43.13 39.75
CA SER A 149 -67.35 42.96 39.72
C SER A 149 -67.93 42.72 38.31
N THR A 150 -69.01 41.91 38.26
CA THR A 150 -70.24 41.97 37.39
C THR A 150 -70.18 42.57 35.95
N THR A 151 -70.84 42.04 34.91
CA THR A 151 -71.89 40.98 34.84
C THR A 151 -72.05 40.36 33.43
N THR A 152 -72.65 39.17 33.42
CA THR A 152 -73.44 38.48 32.36
C THR A 152 -73.90 39.29 31.13
N SER A 153 -73.74 38.77 29.89
CA SER A 153 -74.85 38.11 29.13
C SER A 153 -74.62 37.84 27.61
N THR A 154 -75.03 36.63 27.19
CA THR A 154 -75.64 36.24 25.88
C THR A 154 -75.04 36.57 24.49
N ARG A 155 -74.71 35.48 23.77
CA ARG A 155 -75.08 35.13 22.36
C ARG A 155 -74.56 35.95 21.13
N SER A 156 -73.85 35.20 20.27
CA SER A 156 -74.29 34.84 18.89
C SER A 156 -73.90 35.70 17.66
N VAL A 157 -72.98 35.12 16.87
CA VAL A 157 -73.01 34.98 15.39
C VAL A 157 -72.46 36.11 14.47
N ARG A 158 -71.43 35.69 13.71
CA ARG A 158 -70.95 36.12 12.36
C ARG A 158 -70.41 37.54 12.12
N SER A 159 -69.14 37.52 11.69
CA SER A 159 -68.54 38.31 10.61
C SER A 159 -68.63 39.85 10.65
N ARG A 160 -67.46 40.47 10.83
CA ARG A 160 -66.74 41.12 9.71
C ARG A 160 -65.25 41.26 10.04
N LEU A 161 -64.44 41.45 9.00
CA LEU A 161 -63.11 42.04 9.12
C LEU A 161 -63.31 43.55 9.26
N ASP A 162 -62.65 44.17 10.24
CA ASP A 162 -62.34 45.61 10.19
C ASP A 162 -61.08 45.91 10.99
N PHE A 163 -60.42 47.03 10.69
CA PHE A 163 -59.00 47.22 11.01
C PHE A 163 -58.70 48.60 11.62
N SER A 164 -58.62 48.64 12.95
CA SER A 164 -58.04 49.74 13.73
C SER A 164 -57.69 49.24 15.14
N SER A 165 -56.64 49.62 15.85
CA SER A 165 -55.31 50.18 15.57
C SER A 165 -54.84 50.80 16.90
N THR A 166 -53.96 50.14 17.62
CA THR A 166 -53.10 50.80 18.63
C THR A 166 -51.70 50.26 18.47
N ALA A 167 -50.71 51.15 18.40
CA ALA A 167 -49.41 50.81 17.87
C ALA A 167 -48.41 50.42 18.97
N ASN A 168 -47.52 49.49 18.61
CA ASN A 168 -46.16 49.47 19.16
C ASN A 168 -45.21 49.36 17.97
N SER A 169 -44.69 50.50 17.52
CA SER A 169 -44.10 50.66 16.20
C SER A 169 -42.66 50.14 16.12
N THR A 170 -42.48 48.84 15.90
CA THR A 170 -41.30 48.39 15.16
C THR A 170 -41.31 49.06 13.79
N VAL A 171 -40.31 49.90 13.52
CA VAL A 171 -40.22 50.66 12.27
C VAL A 171 -40.01 49.69 11.11
N ILE A 172 -41.10 49.33 10.44
CA ILE A 172 -41.09 48.57 9.19
C ILE A 172 -40.30 49.42 8.17
N PRO A 173 -39.11 48.98 7.71
CA PRO A 173 -38.30 49.80 6.81
C PRO A 173 -39.06 49.98 5.50
N SER A 174 -39.22 51.22 5.05
CA SER A 174 -40.11 51.61 3.94
C SER A 174 -39.84 50.88 2.61
N SER A 175 -38.68 50.23 2.48
CA SER A 175 -38.29 49.34 1.39
C SER A 175 -38.91 47.92 1.45
N THR A 176 -39.83 47.63 2.37
CA THR A 176 -40.56 46.35 2.47
C THR A 176 -42.03 46.43 2.06
N LEU A 177 -42.63 47.62 2.09
CA LEU A 177 -44.06 47.81 1.81
C LEU A 177 -44.41 47.54 0.33
N ILE A 178 -45.63 47.06 0.10
CA ILE A 178 -46.19 46.85 -1.25
C ILE A 178 -47.00 48.10 -1.62
N THR A 179 -46.72 48.71 -2.76
CA THR A 179 -47.46 49.90 -3.24
C THR A 179 -48.84 49.52 -3.79
N ALA A 180 -49.81 50.44 -3.77
CA ALA A 180 -51.16 50.19 -4.30
C ALA A 180 -51.16 49.65 -5.75
N ARG A 181 -50.29 50.20 -6.61
CA ARG A 181 -50.09 49.78 -8.01
C ARG A 181 -49.47 48.37 -8.16
N GLN A 182 -48.82 47.85 -7.12
CA GLN A 182 -48.35 46.47 -7.05
C GLN A 182 -49.46 45.55 -6.54
N ILE A 183 -50.22 45.97 -5.53
CA ILE A 183 -51.39 45.23 -5.01
C ILE A 183 -52.39 44.99 -6.16
N GLU A 184 -52.78 46.04 -6.89
CA GLU A 184 -53.66 45.96 -8.06
C GLU A 184 -53.19 44.92 -9.09
N LYS A 185 -51.90 44.93 -9.43
CA LYS A 185 -51.30 43.97 -10.37
C LYS A 185 -51.28 42.54 -9.84
N ILE A 186 -50.95 42.34 -8.55
CA ILE A 186 -51.00 41.03 -7.89
C ILE A 186 -52.44 40.49 -7.90
N THR A 187 -53.43 41.33 -7.57
CA THR A 187 -54.86 40.96 -7.60
C THR A 187 -55.34 40.63 -9.02
N ALA A 188 -54.93 41.41 -10.03
CA ALA A 188 -55.25 41.13 -11.43
C ALA A 188 -54.62 39.81 -11.91
N ALA A 189 -53.39 39.51 -11.50
CA ALA A 189 -52.72 38.26 -11.84
C ALA A 189 -53.34 37.05 -11.12
N ALA A 190 -53.67 37.17 -9.83
CA ALA A 190 -54.31 36.11 -9.06
C ALA A 190 -55.69 35.73 -9.61
N ARG A 191 -56.43 36.68 -10.20
CA ARG A 191 -57.70 36.44 -10.92
C ARG A 191 -57.56 35.66 -12.23
N THR A 192 -56.35 35.39 -12.70
CA THR A 192 -56.12 34.51 -13.88
C THR A 192 -56.01 33.03 -13.50
N GLU A 193 -55.97 32.71 -12.20
CA GLU A 193 -55.79 31.37 -11.61
C GLU A 193 -54.48 30.64 -11.99
N ASP A 194 -53.68 31.18 -12.93
CA ASP A 194 -52.35 30.69 -13.28
C ASP A 194 -51.26 31.20 -12.32
N ALA A 195 -50.70 30.28 -11.54
CA ALA A 195 -49.58 30.52 -10.64
C ALA A 195 -48.32 31.05 -11.35
N SER A 196 -48.12 30.71 -12.63
CA SER A 196 -47.01 31.16 -13.47
C SER A 196 -47.14 32.64 -13.82
N VAL A 197 -48.35 33.08 -14.18
CA VAL A 197 -48.68 34.49 -14.42
C VAL A 197 -48.53 35.30 -13.13
N LEU A 198 -49.03 34.78 -12.00
CA LEU A 198 -48.85 35.41 -10.69
C LEU A 198 -47.37 35.53 -10.32
N ALA A 199 -46.57 34.48 -10.46
CA ALA A 199 -45.13 34.48 -10.21
C ALA A 199 -44.40 35.48 -11.13
N TYR A 200 -44.72 35.52 -12.42
CA TYR A 200 -44.16 36.48 -13.38
C TYR A 200 -44.44 37.93 -12.98
N ILE A 201 -45.67 38.24 -12.58
CA ILE A 201 -46.07 39.60 -12.16
C ILE A 201 -45.40 40.00 -10.84
N ILE A 202 -45.25 39.08 -9.89
CA ILE A 202 -44.47 39.30 -8.66
C ILE A 202 -42.99 39.55 -9.00
N MET A 203 -42.36 38.69 -9.79
CA MET A 203 -40.95 38.80 -10.18
C MET A 203 -40.64 40.10 -10.96
N LYS A 204 -41.54 40.51 -11.86
CA LYS A 204 -41.33 41.65 -12.77
C LYS A 204 -41.69 43.01 -12.16
N TYR A 205 -42.67 43.07 -11.26
CA TYR A 205 -43.20 44.34 -10.75
C TYR A 205 -43.10 44.53 -9.23
N CYS A 206 -42.78 43.50 -8.44
CA CYS A 206 -42.86 43.52 -6.98
C CYS A 206 -41.51 43.18 -6.29
N PRO A 207 -40.42 43.95 -6.53
CA PRO A 207 -39.07 43.60 -6.05
C PRO A 207 -38.95 43.46 -4.52
N ASN A 208 -39.76 44.20 -3.75
CA ASN A 208 -39.80 44.09 -2.29
C ASN A 208 -40.29 42.69 -1.86
N VAL A 209 -41.34 42.17 -2.51
CA VAL A 209 -41.88 40.81 -2.28
C VAL A 209 -40.86 39.76 -2.70
N VAL A 210 -40.23 39.92 -3.87
CA VAL A 210 -39.16 39.03 -4.37
C VAL A 210 -38.00 38.94 -3.38
N ARG A 211 -37.63 40.04 -2.72
CA ARG A 211 -36.58 40.04 -1.69
C ARG A 211 -36.98 39.25 -0.45
N GLU A 212 -38.20 39.43 0.07
CA GLU A 212 -38.66 38.68 1.24
C GLU A 212 -38.86 37.18 0.95
N VAL A 213 -39.32 36.81 -0.25
CA VAL A 213 -39.37 35.40 -0.70
C VAL A 213 -37.97 34.79 -0.74
N LYS A 214 -36.99 35.49 -1.35
CA LYS A 214 -35.58 35.05 -1.35
C LYS A 214 -35.00 34.93 0.06
N ARG A 215 -35.35 35.85 0.97
CA ARG A 215 -34.93 35.79 2.37
C ARG A 215 -35.52 34.56 3.05
N LYS A 216 -36.81 34.27 2.89
CA LYS A 216 -37.45 33.07 3.48
C LYS A 216 -36.78 31.78 3.02
N ILE A 217 -36.58 31.60 1.71
CA ILE A 217 -35.83 30.47 1.16
C ILE A 217 -34.42 30.36 1.78
N THR A 218 -33.74 31.50 2.00
CA THR A 218 -32.42 31.54 2.65
C THR A 218 -32.47 31.19 4.14
N ASP A 219 -33.49 31.65 4.87
CA ASP A 219 -33.74 31.34 6.27
C ASP A 219 -34.03 29.83 6.45
N ASP A 220 -34.79 29.23 5.54
CA ASP A 220 -35.16 27.81 5.56
C ASP A 220 -33.94 26.92 5.26
N ILE A 221 -33.14 27.23 4.22
CA ILE A 221 -31.86 26.56 3.95
C ILE A 221 -30.91 26.68 5.15
N ASN A 222 -30.87 27.85 5.80
CA ASN A 222 -30.09 28.06 7.02
C ASN A 222 -30.59 27.22 8.20
N ALA A 223 -31.89 26.96 8.32
CA ALA A 223 -32.47 26.05 9.30
C ALA A 223 -32.09 24.58 9.02
N SER A 224 -32.34 24.08 7.81
CA SER A 224 -31.96 22.70 7.42
C SER A 224 -30.48 22.42 7.66
N CYS A 225 -29.59 23.28 7.16
CA CYS A 225 -28.16 23.12 7.37
C CYS A 225 -27.76 23.27 8.85
N LYS A 226 -28.51 23.99 9.70
CA LYS A 226 -28.24 24.07 11.17
C LYS A 226 -28.53 22.73 11.84
N ASN A 227 -29.63 22.09 11.49
CA ASN A 227 -30.02 20.78 12.05
C ASN A 227 -29.01 19.69 11.68
N LEU A 228 -28.37 19.80 10.51
CA LEU A 228 -27.28 18.93 10.09
C LEU A 228 -25.95 19.16 10.83
N CYS A 229 -25.78 20.27 11.56
CA CYS A 229 -24.57 20.59 12.34
C CYS A 229 -24.61 20.00 13.77
N LEU A 230 -25.01 18.73 13.90
CA LEU A 230 -25.10 17.99 15.16
C LEU A 230 -24.12 16.80 15.20
N ARG A 231 -23.62 16.44 16.39
CA ARG A 231 -22.74 15.27 16.60
C ARG A 231 -23.47 13.93 16.66
N ASN A 232 -24.78 13.95 16.80
CA ASN A 232 -25.66 12.78 16.82
C ASN A 232 -26.86 13.10 15.93
N LYS A 233 -27.23 12.17 15.02
CA LYS A 233 -28.23 12.36 13.95
C LYS A 233 -28.00 13.61 13.05
N GLY A 234 -26.75 14.09 12.94
CA GLY A 234 -26.34 15.15 12.01
C GLY A 234 -25.90 14.61 10.66
N SER A 235 -25.26 15.47 9.85
CA SER A 235 -24.78 15.13 8.49
C SER A 235 -23.76 13.99 8.48
N ILE A 236 -23.82 13.15 7.45
CA ILE A 236 -22.85 12.07 7.19
C ILE A 236 -21.44 12.61 6.90
N LEU A 237 -21.30 13.91 6.64
CA LEU A 237 -20.00 14.57 6.53
C LEU A 237 -19.27 14.72 7.87
N HIS A 238 -19.95 14.47 9.01
CA HIS A 238 -19.32 14.48 10.32
C HIS A 238 -18.27 13.36 10.40
N ALA A 239 -17.08 13.72 10.83
CA ALA A 239 -16.00 12.75 10.99
C ALA A 239 -15.70 12.57 12.49
N GLY A 240 -16.46 11.65 13.09
CA GLY A 240 -16.43 11.33 14.52
C GLY A 240 -15.03 11.00 15.03
N ARG A 241 -14.73 11.36 16.29
CA ARG A 241 -13.37 11.25 16.83
C ARG A 241 -12.93 9.82 17.14
N GLN A 242 -13.88 8.92 17.41
CA GLN A 242 -13.62 7.51 17.72
C GLN A 242 -13.52 6.69 16.42
N ASP A 243 -14.63 6.43 15.72
CA ASP A 243 -14.59 5.71 14.43
C ASP A 243 -14.33 6.62 13.21
N SER A 244 -13.25 7.40 13.24
CA SER A 244 -12.87 8.24 12.09
C SER A 244 -12.58 7.44 10.81
N CYS A 245 -12.20 6.16 10.93
CA CYS A 245 -11.79 5.33 9.80
C CYS A 245 -12.97 4.55 9.20
N GLY A 246 -13.79 3.88 10.01
CA GLY A 246 -15.00 3.20 9.54
C GLY A 246 -16.01 4.16 8.91
N MET A 247 -16.13 5.40 9.39
CA MET A 247 -16.92 6.44 8.71
C MET A 247 -16.36 6.80 7.31
N MET A 248 -15.04 6.79 7.10
CA MET A 248 -14.44 7.01 5.78
C MET A 248 -14.58 5.80 4.84
N ILE A 249 -14.53 4.59 5.38
CA ILE A 249 -14.71 3.34 4.61
C ILE A 249 -16.18 3.19 4.16
N ASN A 250 -17.14 3.51 5.03
CA ASN A 250 -18.58 3.35 4.77
C ASN A 250 -19.23 4.56 4.05
N PHE A 251 -18.46 5.58 3.70
CA PHE A 251 -18.93 6.75 2.96
C PHE A 251 -19.25 6.41 1.50
N SER A 252 -20.30 7.01 0.94
CA SER A 252 -20.54 7.03 -0.51
C SER A 252 -21.20 8.34 -0.93
N PHE A 253 -21.02 8.73 -2.20
CA PHE A 253 -21.59 9.97 -2.73
C PHE A 253 -23.10 9.87 -2.96
N GLU A 254 -23.66 8.66 -3.03
CA GLU A 254 -25.09 8.37 -3.10
C GLU A 254 -25.79 8.75 -1.79
N LYS A 255 -25.24 8.32 -0.64
CA LYS A 255 -25.74 8.72 0.69
C LYS A 255 -25.66 10.24 0.90
N LEU A 256 -24.60 10.87 0.35
CA LEU A 256 -24.45 12.33 0.42
C LEU A 256 -25.47 13.05 -0.47
N TRP A 257 -25.81 12.47 -1.62
CA TRP A 257 -26.87 12.95 -2.49
C TRP A 257 -28.25 12.82 -1.83
N GLU A 258 -28.54 11.69 -1.18
CA GLU A 258 -29.77 11.47 -0.41
C GLU A 258 -29.91 12.48 0.75
N GLU A 259 -28.82 12.80 1.46
CA GLU A 259 -28.81 13.88 2.45
C GLU A 259 -29.17 15.24 1.84
N MET A 260 -28.56 15.59 0.69
CA MET A 260 -28.84 16.86 0.01
C MET A 260 -30.29 16.92 -0.50
N GLU A 261 -30.80 15.84 -1.09
CA GLU A 261 -32.15 15.76 -1.68
C GLU A 261 -33.23 15.86 -0.59
N THR A 262 -32.96 15.29 0.59
CA THR A 262 -33.85 15.38 1.76
C THR A 262 -33.84 16.75 2.43
N ASN A 263 -32.67 17.40 2.56
CA ASN A 263 -32.51 18.57 3.43
C ASN A 263 -32.45 19.93 2.70
N ILE A 264 -31.97 19.97 1.45
CA ILE A 264 -31.75 21.20 0.67
C ILE A 264 -32.14 21.05 -0.83
N PRO A 265 -33.32 20.49 -1.18
CA PRO A 265 -33.68 20.21 -2.58
C PRO A 265 -33.61 21.43 -3.51
N PHE A 266 -34.02 22.61 -3.06
CA PHE A 266 -33.94 23.85 -3.85
C PHE A 266 -32.50 24.27 -4.21
N VAL A 267 -31.50 23.88 -3.41
CA VAL A 267 -30.08 24.08 -3.76
C VAL A 267 -29.66 23.16 -4.90
N MET A 268 -30.22 21.95 -4.97
CA MET A 268 -29.99 21.01 -6.07
C MET A 268 -30.69 21.45 -7.35
N GLU A 269 -31.89 22.04 -7.27
CA GLU A 269 -32.54 22.70 -8.42
C GLU A 269 -31.64 23.79 -9.02
N ILE A 270 -31.05 24.65 -8.17
CA ILE A 270 -30.11 25.69 -8.60
C ILE A 270 -28.86 25.07 -9.27
N LEU A 271 -28.30 23.99 -8.71
CA LEU A 271 -27.13 23.31 -9.29
C LEU A 271 -27.46 22.58 -10.62
N ASN A 272 -28.65 21.99 -10.73
CA ASN A 272 -29.16 21.40 -11.97
C ASN A 272 -29.32 22.48 -13.07
N ALA A 273 -29.89 23.63 -12.73
CA ALA A 273 -30.01 24.78 -13.63
C ALA A 273 -28.65 25.35 -14.06
N ILE A 274 -27.67 25.43 -13.15
CA ILE A 274 -26.29 25.87 -13.45
C ILE A 274 -25.57 24.88 -14.40
N THR A 275 -25.89 23.59 -14.33
CA THR A 275 -25.22 22.53 -15.11
C THR A 275 -25.99 22.07 -16.35
N GLY A 276 -27.20 22.62 -16.59
CA GLY A 276 -28.03 22.28 -17.75
C GLY A 276 -28.60 20.86 -17.70
N VAL A 277 -28.92 20.34 -16.51
CA VAL A 277 -29.42 18.97 -16.33
C VAL A 277 -30.92 18.96 -16.07
N GLU A 278 -31.66 18.34 -16.98
CA GLU A 278 -33.12 18.20 -16.92
C GLU A 278 -33.52 16.95 -16.11
N GLY A 279 -34.09 17.18 -14.92
CA GLY A 279 -34.64 16.14 -14.04
C GLY A 279 -33.61 15.33 -13.23
N CYS A 280 -34.10 14.44 -12.35
CA CYS A 280 -33.30 13.76 -11.31
C CYS A 280 -32.27 12.73 -11.81
N LYS A 281 -32.00 12.64 -13.12
CA LYS A 281 -31.09 11.66 -13.73
C LYS A 281 -29.61 12.12 -13.77
N ALA A 282 -29.18 12.79 -12.70
CA ALA A 282 -27.77 13.14 -12.50
C ALA A 282 -26.89 11.87 -12.45
N LYS A 283 -25.96 11.75 -13.41
CA LYS A 283 -24.94 10.69 -13.44
C LYS A 283 -24.06 10.74 -12.18
N GLN A 284 -23.48 9.60 -11.79
CA GLN A 284 -22.68 9.45 -10.56
C GLN A 284 -21.59 10.53 -10.42
N ASP A 285 -20.83 10.80 -11.48
CA ASP A 285 -19.83 11.88 -11.55
C ASP A 285 -20.36 13.25 -11.13
N LEU A 286 -21.63 13.54 -11.45
CA LEU A 286 -22.27 14.83 -11.16
C LEU A 286 -22.76 14.88 -9.71
N ARG A 287 -23.31 13.77 -9.20
CA ARG A 287 -23.65 13.62 -7.78
C ARG A 287 -22.42 13.85 -6.91
N ALA A 288 -21.28 13.26 -7.29
CA ALA A 288 -20.00 13.47 -6.63
C ALA A 288 -19.53 14.93 -6.67
N LYS A 289 -19.67 15.63 -7.80
CA LYS A 289 -19.34 17.07 -7.93
C LYS A 289 -20.23 17.95 -7.04
N TYR A 290 -21.52 17.66 -6.92
CA TYR A 290 -22.45 18.40 -6.06
C TYR A 290 -22.11 18.17 -4.59
N GLY A 291 -21.97 16.90 -4.17
CA GLY A 291 -21.56 16.52 -2.82
C GLY A 291 -20.22 17.13 -2.41
N PHE A 292 -19.25 17.19 -3.33
CA PHE A 292 -17.97 17.87 -3.12
C PHE A 292 -18.15 19.38 -2.83
N LEU A 293 -18.88 20.11 -3.67
CA LEU A 293 -19.15 21.55 -3.46
C LEU A 293 -19.89 21.80 -2.14
N TYR A 294 -20.93 21.01 -1.87
CA TYR A 294 -21.69 21.04 -0.62
C TYR A 294 -20.80 20.78 0.61
N SER A 295 -19.89 19.80 0.54
CA SER A 295 -18.98 19.48 1.63
C SER A 295 -17.96 20.59 1.96
N ILE A 296 -17.57 21.42 0.99
CA ILE A 296 -16.72 22.59 1.23
C ILE A 296 -17.49 23.64 2.02
N LEU A 297 -18.73 23.93 1.61
CA LEU A 297 -19.58 24.93 2.27
C LEU A 297 -19.99 24.48 3.68
N MET A 298 -20.32 23.20 3.87
CA MET A 298 -20.63 22.64 5.18
C MET A 298 -19.39 22.60 6.10
N ASN A 299 -18.18 22.35 5.58
CA ASN A 299 -16.96 22.41 6.39
C ASN A 299 -16.64 23.84 6.88
N VAL A 300 -16.87 24.86 6.04
CA VAL A 300 -16.76 26.28 6.43
C VAL A 300 -17.76 26.61 7.54
N ARG A 301 -18.96 26.05 7.46
CA ARG A 301 -20.06 26.31 8.41
C ARG A 301 -19.91 25.56 9.74
N TRP A 302 -19.40 24.32 9.73
CA TRP A 302 -18.98 23.60 10.92
C TRP A 302 -17.80 22.65 10.63
N HIS A 303 -16.64 22.98 11.20
CA HIS A 303 -15.37 22.37 10.84
C HIS A 303 -15.19 20.88 11.20
N GLU A 304 -16.11 20.27 11.97
CA GLU A 304 -16.13 18.82 12.22
C GLU A 304 -16.71 18.04 11.02
N LEU A 305 -17.56 18.67 10.19
CA LEU A 305 -18.05 18.15 8.91
C LEU A 305 -16.90 18.16 7.89
N SER A 306 -16.02 17.16 7.98
CA SER A 306 -14.68 17.18 7.40
C SER A 306 -14.32 15.89 6.65
N LEU A 307 -15.29 15.00 6.43
CA LEU A 307 -15.06 13.66 5.88
C LEU A 307 -14.47 13.70 4.46
N ILE A 308 -15.05 14.51 3.56
CA ILE A 308 -14.50 14.72 2.22
C ILE A 308 -13.10 15.34 2.25
N GLN A 309 -12.83 16.31 3.14
CA GLN A 309 -11.50 16.91 3.28
C GLN A 309 -10.46 15.92 3.81
N ARG A 310 -10.87 14.93 4.61
CA ARG A 310 -10.01 13.82 5.06
C ARG A 310 -9.72 12.87 3.89
N LEU A 311 -10.76 12.40 3.18
CA LEU A 311 -10.63 11.54 1.99
C LEU A 311 -9.70 12.17 0.95
N ASN A 312 -9.96 13.42 0.55
CA ASN A 312 -9.10 14.17 -0.36
C ASN A 312 -7.67 14.33 0.17
N THR A 313 -7.46 14.48 1.48
CA THR A 313 -6.11 14.48 2.05
C THR A 313 -5.40 13.14 1.84
N LEU A 314 -6.09 12.00 1.90
CA LEU A 314 -5.48 10.69 1.61
C LEU A 314 -5.10 10.56 0.13
N CYS A 315 -5.99 10.93 -0.79
CA CYS A 315 -5.71 10.96 -2.23
C CYS A 315 -4.49 11.85 -2.56
N LEU A 316 -4.34 12.98 -1.85
CA LEU A 316 -3.19 13.87 -1.98
C LEU A 316 -1.91 13.33 -1.31
N ILE A 317 -2.01 12.53 -0.25
CA ILE A 317 -0.84 11.82 0.31
C ILE A 317 -0.35 10.78 -0.69
N GLU A 318 -1.25 9.92 -1.19
CA GLU A 318 -0.91 8.89 -2.16
C GLU A 318 -0.35 9.50 -3.44
N GLY A 319 -1.02 10.51 -4.01
CA GLY A 319 -0.57 11.24 -5.21
C GLY A 319 0.72 12.05 -5.04
N GLY A 320 1.39 12.00 -3.87
CA GLY A 320 2.66 12.67 -3.63
C GLY A 320 2.58 14.19 -3.65
N CYS A 321 1.44 14.75 -3.26
CA CYS A 321 1.17 16.19 -3.29
C CYS A 321 2.20 16.96 -2.45
N SER A 322 2.87 17.94 -3.08
CA SER A 322 3.84 18.80 -2.40
C SER A 322 3.17 19.65 -1.30
N LYS A 323 3.94 20.02 -0.26
CA LYS A 323 3.43 20.85 0.86
C LYS A 323 2.83 22.18 0.37
N GLN A 324 3.36 22.77 -0.70
CA GLN A 324 2.83 24.00 -1.29
C GLN A 324 1.48 23.77 -2.00
N LEU A 325 1.34 22.66 -2.74
CA LEU A 325 0.07 22.32 -3.40
C LEU A 325 -1.00 21.94 -2.36
N GLN A 326 -0.66 21.19 -1.32
CA GLN A 326 -1.58 20.90 -0.21
C GLN A 326 -2.04 22.19 0.47
N HIS A 327 -1.15 23.17 0.68
CA HIS A 327 -1.55 24.46 1.26
C HIS A 327 -2.51 25.24 0.36
N ARG A 328 -2.28 25.27 -0.97
CA ARG A 328 -3.21 25.89 -1.94
C ARG A 328 -4.59 25.23 -1.91
N LEU A 329 -4.65 23.90 -1.91
CA LEU A 329 -5.91 23.15 -1.87
C LEU A 329 -6.62 23.28 -0.51
N ASN A 330 -5.88 23.34 0.60
CA ASN A 330 -6.45 23.61 1.92
C ASN A 330 -7.05 25.02 2.03
N LYS A 331 -6.46 26.04 1.37
CA LYS A 331 -7.04 27.39 1.27
C LYS A 331 -8.35 27.44 0.46
N LEU A 332 -8.60 26.44 -0.39
CA LEU A 332 -9.85 26.27 -1.13
C LEU A 332 -10.86 25.34 -0.41
N GLY A 333 -10.58 24.90 0.83
CA GLY A 333 -11.44 23.98 1.58
C GLY A 333 -11.48 22.55 1.05
N VAL A 334 -10.61 22.19 0.10
CA VAL A 334 -10.61 20.88 -0.58
C VAL A 334 -10.05 19.77 0.30
N CYS A 335 -9.07 20.08 1.15
CA CYS A 335 -8.35 19.11 1.97
C CYS A 335 -7.88 19.70 3.31
N LEU A 336 -7.42 18.84 4.22
CA LEU A 336 -6.90 19.25 5.54
C LEU A 336 -5.56 20.01 5.48
N SER A 337 -5.32 20.82 6.52
CA SER A 337 -4.03 21.46 6.78
C SER A 337 -2.94 20.46 7.19
N HIS A 338 -1.67 20.86 7.15
CA HIS A 338 -0.55 19.94 7.41
C HIS A 338 -0.58 19.32 8.82
N SER A 339 -0.97 20.09 9.84
CA SER A 339 -1.16 19.58 11.21
C SER A 339 -2.30 18.55 11.29
N ARG A 340 -3.50 18.88 10.77
CA ARG A 340 -4.64 17.96 10.76
C ARG A 340 -4.39 16.70 9.90
N ARG A 341 -3.58 16.78 8.84
CA ARG A 341 -3.06 15.63 8.09
C ARG A 341 -2.24 14.70 9.01
N THR A 342 -1.34 15.24 9.83
CA THR A 342 -0.56 14.44 10.78
C THR A 342 -1.47 13.72 11.78
N THR A 343 -2.50 14.39 12.31
CA THR A 343 -3.51 13.77 13.19
C THR A 343 -4.28 12.65 12.48
N LEU A 344 -4.70 12.86 11.23
CA LEU A 344 -5.41 11.85 10.43
C LEU A 344 -4.57 10.58 10.20
N LEU A 345 -3.27 10.74 9.93
CA LEU A 345 -2.34 9.60 9.80
C LEU A 345 -2.21 8.83 11.12
N THR A 346 -2.10 9.52 12.26
CA THR A 346 -2.07 8.85 13.58
C THR A 346 -3.36 8.07 13.85
N LEU A 347 -4.53 8.63 13.56
CA LEU A 347 -5.83 7.95 13.74
C LEU A 347 -5.95 6.70 12.85
N LEU A 348 -5.55 6.80 11.58
CA LEU A 348 -5.53 5.66 10.65
C LEU A 348 -4.54 4.56 11.06
N GLY A 349 -3.44 4.92 11.74
CA GLY A 349 -2.47 3.97 12.28
C GLY A 349 -2.87 3.32 13.61
N GLY A 350 -3.89 3.84 14.31
CA GLY A 350 -4.45 3.24 15.53
C GLY A 350 -5.57 2.23 15.24
N HIS A 351 -6.50 2.56 14.34
CA HIS A 351 -7.73 1.80 14.08
C HIS A 351 -7.55 0.31 13.78
N PHE A 352 -6.40 -0.09 13.23
CA PHE A 352 -6.10 -1.49 12.92
C PHE A 352 -5.54 -2.27 14.10
N LEU A 353 -4.97 -1.57 15.10
CA LEU A 353 -4.65 -2.14 16.40
C LEU A 353 -5.95 -2.41 17.18
N ASP A 354 -6.88 -1.45 17.17
CA ASP A 354 -8.22 -1.60 17.77
C ASP A 354 -8.93 -2.85 17.19
N LYS A 355 -8.97 -2.99 15.85
CA LYS A 355 -9.49 -4.19 15.16
C LYS A 355 -8.73 -5.48 15.54
N THR A 356 -7.43 -5.40 15.87
CA THR A 356 -6.63 -6.57 16.30
C THR A 356 -7.04 -7.01 17.71
N VAL A 357 -7.26 -6.06 18.61
CA VAL A 357 -7.80 -6.28 19.96
C VAL A 357 -9.21 -6.88 19.89
N GLU A 358 -10.08 -6.37 19.01
CA GLU A 358 -11.41 -6.97 18.75
C GLU A 358 -11.32 -8.42 18.22
N LYS A 359 -10.40 -8.69 17.30
CA LYS A 359 -10.17 -10.03 16.75
C LYS A 359 -9.69 -11.02 17.83
N LEU A 360 -8.80 -10.60 18.72
CA LEU A 360 -8.36 -11.41 19.87
C LEU A 360 -9.53 -11.69 20.84
N LYS A 361 -10.38 -10.69 21.12
CA LYS A 361 -11.62 -10.88 21.89
C LYS A 361 -12.57 -11.89 21.22
N SER A 362 -12.54 -12.01 19.89
CA SER A 362 -13.28 -13.04 19.13
C SER A 362 -12.59 -14.42 19.08
N GLY A 363 -11.51 -14.63 19.83
CA GLY A 363 -10.79 -15.90 19.91
C GLY A 363 -9.84 -16.20 18.74
N LYS A 364 -9.40 -15.18 17.99
CA LYS A 364 -8.47 -15.35 16.86
C LYS A 364 -7.00 -15.26 17.29
N THR A 365 -6.20 -16.25 16.88
CA THR A 365 -4.74 -16.23 17.04
C THR A 365 -4.06 -15.58 15.84
N PHE A 366 -2.80 -15.19 16.02
CA PHE A 366 -2.02 -14.40 15.06
C PHE A 366 -0.60 -14.94 14.90
N ARG A 367 0.02 -14.60 13.77
CA ARG A 367 1.44 -14.86 13.49
C ARG A 367 2.11 -13.60 12.91
N GLY A 368 3.39 -13.41 13.19
CA GLY A 368 4.20 -12.34 12.62
C GLY A 368 4.97 -12.79 11.38
N THR A 369 5.31 -11.85 10.50
CA THR A 369 6.34 -12.02 9.46
C THR A 369 7.07 -10.69 9.27
N GLY A 370 8.41 -10.72 9.14
CA GLY A 370 9.26 -9.53 9.03
C GLY A 370 10.36 -9.61 7.98
N ASP A 371 10.89 -8.44 7.60
CA ASP A 371 11.91 -8.25 6.55
C ASP A 371 12.54 -6.83 6.64
N ASN A 372 13.72 -6.65 6.02
CA ASN A 372 14.45 -5.39 5.96
C ASN A 372 13.69 -4.28 5.20
N TRP A 373 13.53 -3.16 5.89
CA TRP A 373 12.97 -1.93 5.35
C TRP A 373 14.08 -0.90 5.08
N ASP A 374 14.98 -1.23 4.15
CA ASP A 374 16.00 -0.29 3.71
C ASP A 374 15.39 0.92 2.96
N ILE A 375 15.85 2.13 3.27
CA ILE A 375 15.61 3.32 2.44
C ILE A 375 16.80 4.29 2.40
N ARG A 376 17.21 4.68 1.18
CA ARG A 376 18.18 5.76 0.95
C ARG A 376 17.50 7.13 0.97
N ILE A 377 17.86 7.97 1.93
CA ILE A 377 17.45 9.37 2.02
C ILE A 377 18.46 10.25 1.27
N LEU A 378 18.07 10.63 0.05
CA LEU A 378 18.82 11.60 -0.76
C LEU A 378 18.69 13.02 -0.20
N LYS A 379 19.82 13.67 0.10
CA LYS A 379 19.87 15.09 0.54
C LYS A 379 19.98 16.01 -0.68
N GLY A 380 19.22 17.11 -0.69
CA GLY A 380 19.16 18.04 -1.82
C GLY A 380 20.45 18.83 -2.09
N GLN A 381 21.35 18.92 -1.11
CA GLN A 381 22.72 19.41 -1.27
C GLN A 381 23.64 18.57 -0.38
N MET A 382 24.66 17.93 -0.96
CA MET A 382 25.69 17.24 -0.17
C MET A 382 26.76 18.22 0.29
N ARG A 383 27.21 18.09 1.54
CA ARG A 383 28.26 18.86 2.22
C ARG A 383 29.06 17.90 3.12
N LYS A 384 30.23 18.31 3.61
CA LYS A 384 31.09 17.53 4.54
C LYS A 384 30.34 16.95 5.74
N GLU A 385 29.32 17.66 6.23
CA GLU A 385 28.50 17.30 7.39
C GLU A 385 27.09 16.80 7.01
N VAL A 386 26.74 16.78 5.71
CA VAL A 386 25.40 16.44 5.21
C VAL A 386 25.55 15.52 4.00
N HIS A 387 25.50 14.22 4.25
CA HIS A 387 25.56 13.16 3.24
C HIS A 387 24.20 12.47 3.08
N ASN A 388 24.05 11.67 2.03
CA ASN A 388 22.90 10.77 1.94
C ASN A 388 22.93 9.78 3.11
N GLU A 389 21.79 9.58 3.75
CA GLU A 389 21.63 8.63 4.85
C GLU A 389 20.98 7.36 4.29
N ASP A 390 21.59 6.21 4.54
CA ASP A 390 21.00 4.91 4.26
C ASP A 390 20.42 4.39 5.58
N LEU A 391 19.08 4.35 5.68
CA LEU A 391 18.40 3.87 6.88
C LEU A 391 18.12 2.38 6.76
N HIS A 392 18.66 1.62 7.71
CA HIS A 392 18.40 0.19 7.91
C HIS A 392 17.34 0.06 9.01
N LEU A 393 16.07 -0.03 8.60
CA LEU A 393 14.93 -0.19 9.50
C LEU A 393 14.34 -1.59 9.30
N PHE A 394 13.59 -2.10 10.29
CA PHE A 394 12.92 -3.40 10.19
C PHE A 394 11.39 -3.21 10.16
N ALA A 395 10.72 -3.92 9.24
CA ALA A 395 9.26 -3.88 9.08
C ALA A 395 8.65 -5.28 9.30
N SER A 396 7.39 -5.32 9.69
CA SER A 396 6.65 -6.58 9.87
C SER A 396 5.15 -6.41 9.73
N ASN A 397 4.47 -7.52 9.46
CA ASN A 397 3.04 -7.68 9.48
C ASN A 397 2.64 -8.66 10.60
N LEU A 398 1.55 -8.36 11.30
CA LEU A 398 0.81 -9.32 12.11
C LEU A 398 -0.39 -9.82 11.29
N ILE A 399 -0.61 -11.13 11.26
CA ILE A 399 -1.53 -11.78 10.32
C ILE A 399 -2.45 -12.75 11.08
N GLU A 400 -3.77 -12.66 10.84
CA GLU A 400 -4.76 -13.58 11.42
C GLU A 400 -4.53 -15.02 10.94
N ASN A 401 -4.59 -15.97 11.88
CA ASN A 401 -4.64 -17.40 11.57
C ASN A 401 -6.08 -17.79 11.17
N ARG A 402 -6.24 -18.29 9.94
CA ARG A 402 -7.57 -18.55 9.36
C ARG A 402 -8.27 -19.79 9.94
N VAL A 403 -7.49 -20.75 10.45
CA VAL A 403 -7.94 -21.98 11.11
C VAL A 403 -7.61 -21.89 12.61
N ASN A 404 -8.51 -22.36 13.48
CA ASN A 404 -8.33 -22.35 14.93
C ASN A 404 -7.99 -23.75 15.46
N PHE A 405 -6.85 -23.88 16.15
CA PHE A 405 -6.32 -25.13 16.71
C PHE A 405 -6.41 -25.22 18.24
N GLN A 406 -7.18 -24.37 18.91
CA GLN A 406 -7.38 -24.40 20.39
C GLN A 406 -7.83 -25.77 20.91
N HIS A 407 -8.53 -26.57 20.09
CA HIS A 407 -8.94 -27.94 20.39
C HIS A 407 -7.79 -28.95 20.53
N LEU A 408 -6.57 -28.59 20.11
CA LEU A 408 -5.37 -29.42 20.27
C LEU A 408 -4.63 -29.11 21.58
N PRO A 409 -3.93 -30.10 22.17
CA PRO A 409 -3.10 -29.91 23.36
C PRO A 409 -1.95 -28.89 23.14
N ASN A 410 -1.58 -28.20 24.22
CA ASN A 410 -0.53 -27.16 24.25
C ASN A 410 0.43 -27.30 25.44
N ASP A 411 0.41 -28.45 26.11
CA ASP A 411 1.14 -28.76 27.34
C ASP A 411 2.56 -29.28 27.06
N SER A 412 2.72 -30.16 26.07
CA SER A 412 3.94 -30.93 25.82
C SER A 412 4.32 -30.92 24.34
N PRO A 413 5.62 -30.94 23.97
CA PRO A 413 6.08 -31.16 22.60
C PRO A 413 5.63 -32.50 22.01
N LEU A 414 5.57 -32.60 20.68
CA LEU A 414 5.28 -33.84 19.94
C LEU A 414 6.31 -34.96 20.15
N GLY A 415 7.55 -34.62 20.55
CA GLY A 415 8.56 -35.59 20.97
C GLY A 415 9.93 -34.95 21.25
N ASP A 416 10.90 -35.79 21.63
CA ASP A 416 12.30 -35.39 21.77
C ASP A 416 13.07 -35.48 20.44
N ILE A 417 13.78 -34.42 20.07
CA ILE A 417 14.54 -34.33 18.82
C ILE A 417 15.73 -35.30 18.76
N LYS A 418 16.28 -35.74 19.90
CA LYS A 418 17.38 -36.71 19.97
C LYS A 418 16.90 -38.11 19.56
N SER A 419 15.79 -38.57 20.11
CA SER A 419 15.12 -39.84 19.77
C SER A 419 14.30 -39.79 18.46
N CYS A 420 13.95 -38.60 17.95
CA CYS A 420 13.16 -38.42 16.73
C CYS A 420 13.68 -39.25 15.52
N PRO A 421 12.85 -40.11 14.88
CA PRO A 421 13.27 -40.96 13.77
C PRO A 421 13.73 -40.19 12.53
N ARG A 422 14.81 -40.65 11.86
CA ARG A 422 15.28 -40.06 10.60
C ARG A 422 14.22 -40.10 9.47
N SER A 423 13.24 -40.99 9.57
CA SER A 423 12.07 -41.08 8.68
C SER A 423 11.10 -39.91 8.76
N LYS A 424 11.23 -39.01 9.74
CA LYS A 424 10.53 -37.71 9.75
C LYS A 424 11.14 -36.71 8.76
N PHE A 425 12.42 -36.85 8.39
CA PHE A 425 13.20 -35.88 7.62
C PHE A 425 13.36 -36.23 6.13
N HIS A 426 12.61 -37.19 5.62
CA HIS A 426 12.48 -37.49 4.20
C HIS A 426 11.07 -37.98 3.88
N LEU A 427 10.70 -38.01 2.60
CA LEU A 427 9.37 -38.46 2.18
C LEU A 427 9.22 -39.97 2.41
N ASN A 428 8.21 -40.36 3.18
CA ASN A 428 7.78 -41.75 3.28
C ASN A 428 6.92 -42.17 2.07
N VAL A 429 6.56 -43.45 1.98
CA VAL A 429 5.80 -44.01 0.83
C VAL A 429 4.45 -43.32 0.60
N HIS A 430 3.73 -42.95 1.65
CA HIS A 430 2.45 -42.23 1.53
C HIS A 430 2.66 -40.77 1.11
N GLU A 431 3.74 -40.12 1.54
CA GLU A 431 4.10 -38.76 1.13
C GLU A 431 4.54 -38.71 -0.34
N TRP A 432 5.35 -39.68 -0.78
CA TRP A 432 5.67 -39.86 -2.20
C TRP A 432 4.42 -40.12 -3.03
N LYS A 433 3.46 -40.92 -2.54
CA LYS A 433 2.18 -41.10 -3.23
C LYS A 433 1.39 -39.79 -3.28
N LYS A 434 1.20 -39.06 -2.16
CA LYS A 434 0.51 -37.75 -2.17
C LYS A 434 1.17 -36.77 -3.15
N PHE A 435 2.50 -36.72 -3.19
CA PHE A 435 3.24 -35.88 -4.13
C PHE A 435 3.01 -36.29 -5.59
N ALA A 436 3.07 -37.60 -5.90
CA ALA A 436 2.84 -38.11 -7.26
C ALA A 436 1.40 -37.85 -7.75
N GLU A 437 0.40 -38.04 -6.89
CA GLU A 437 -1.00 -37.76 -7.21
C GLU A 437 -1.24 -36.26 -7.50
N THR A 438 -0.68 -35.35 -6.71
CA THR A 438 -0.82 -33.91 -7.01
C THR A 438 0.06 -33.46 -8.19
N ALA A 439 1.21 -34.09 -8.41
CA ALA A 439 2.03 -33.88 -9.61
C ALA A 439 1.28 -34.31 -10.90
N LYS A 440 0.56 -35.44 -10.87
CA LYS A 440 -0.30 -35.91 -11.97
C LYS A 440 -1.34 -34.84 -12.35
N ILE A 441 -2.04 -34.27 -11.37
CA ILE A 441 -3.01 -33.17 -11.58
C ILE A 441 -2.32 -31.96 -12.24
N LEU A 442 -1.16 -31.54 -11.73
CA LEU A 442 -0.46 -30.35 -12.22
C LEU A 442 0.10 -30.54 -13.63
N VAL A 443 0.66 -31.71 -13.94
CA VAL A 443 1.06 -32.08 -15.30
C VAL A 443 -0.15 -32.13 -16.22
N ALA A 444 -1.25 -32.75 -15.81
CA ALA A 444 -2.46 -32.85 -16.62
C ALA A 444 -3.04 -31.48 -16.99
N ARG A 445 -3.04 -30.51 -16.06
CA ARG A 445 -3.42 -29.11 -16.35
C ARG A 445 -2.58 -28.50 -17.48
N VAL A 446 -1.27 -28.76 -17.50
CA VAL A 446 -0.37 -28.33 -18.60
C VAL A 446 -0.72 -29.06 -19.90
N LEU A 447 -0.80 -30.40 -19.90
CA LEU A 447 -1.07 -31.18 -21.12
C LEU A 447 -2.37 -30.74 -21.80
N VAL A 448 -3.43 -30.51 -21.01
CA VAL A 448 -4.76 -30.09 -21.47
C VAL A 448 -4.82 -28.63 -21.97
N GLU A 449 -3.75 -27.86 -21.77
CA GLU A 449 -3.55 -26.51 -22.34
C GLU A 449 -2.92 -26.57 -23.75
N PHE A 450 -2.09 -27.58 -24.02
CA PHE A 450 -1.37 -27.74 -25.30
C PHE A 450 -2.02 -28.73 -26.28
N PHE A 451 -2.66 -29.80 -25.79
CA PHE A 451 -3.24 -30.88 -26.60
C PHE A 451 -4.78 -30.77 -26.67
N PRO A 452 -5.37 -30.34 -27.80
CA PRO A 452 -6.83 -30.22 -27.93
C PRO A 452 -7.55 -31.57 -27.75
N THR A 453 -6.90 -32.67 -28.14
CA THR A 453 -7.42 -34.03 -28.04
C THR A 453 -7.60 -34.52 -26.60
N PHE A 454 -6.90 -33.93 -25.63
CA PHE A 454 -7.02 -34.26 -24.19
C PHE A 454 -8.10 -33.42 -23.48
N SER A 455 -8.80 -32.53 -24.18
CA SER A 455 -9.73 -31.55 -23.59
C SER A 455 -10.90 -32.16 -22.80
N PHE A 456 -11.27 -33.42 -23.04
CA PHE A 456 -12.29 -34.14 -22.26
C PHE A 456 -11.88 -34.31 -20.78
N LEU A 457 -10.58 -34.40 -20.47
CA LEU A 457 -10.06 -34.54 -19.11
C LEU A 457 -10.35 -33.32 -18.21
N LYS A 458 -10.76 -32.17 -18.78
CA LYS A 458 -11.24 -31.01 -18.01
C LYS A 458 -12.43 -31.33 -17.09
N LYS A 459 -13.12 -32.45 -17.30
CA LYS A 459 -14.19 -32.95 -16.42
C LYS A 459 -13.67 -33.62 -15.13
N VAL A 460 -12.46 -34.17 -15.14
CA VAL A 460 -11.88 -34.95 -14.02
C VAL A 460 -10.68 -34.27 -13.35
N ILE A 461 -9.97 -33.39 -14.07
CA ILE A 461 -8.87 -32.59 -13.51
C ILE A 461 -9.46 -31.50 -12.60
N PRO A 462 -9.20 -31.51 -11.28
CA PRO A 462 -9.75 -30.50 -10.39
C PRO A 462 -9.07 -29.14 -10.59
N ALA A 463 -9.86 -28.07 -10.63
CA ALA A 463 -9.36 -26.70 -10.72
C ALA A 463 -8.56 -26.28 -9.47
N HIS A 464 -8.94 -26.79 -8.31
CA HIS A 464 -8.30 -26.55 -7.01
C HIS A 464 -8.02 -27.89 -6.30
N ILE A 465 -6.81 -28.08 -5.76
CA ILE A 465 -6.46 -29.30 -5.03
C ILE A 465 -6.94 -29.17 -3.58
N GLN A 466 -8.13 -29.70 -3.32
CA GLN A 466 -8.83 -29.57 -2.04
C GLN A 466 -8.10 -30.27 -0.89
N HIS A 467 -8.20 -29.68 0.30
CA HIS A 467 -7.74 -30.20 1.59
C HIS A 467 -8.75 -29.81 2.69
N GLN A 468 -8.57 -30.35 3.89
CA GLN A 468 -9.52 -30.22 5.02
C GLN A 468 -9.83 -28.78 5.51
N TYR A 469 -9.11 -27.77 5.02
CA TYR A 469 -9.29 -26.35 5.39
C TYR A 469 -9.40 -25.43 4.16
N SER A 470 -9.75 -25.95 2.97
CA SER A 470 -9.78 -25.13 1.76
C SER A 470 -10.84 -24.02 1.83
N GLU A 471 -11.94 -24.20 2.56
CA GLU A 471 -12.93 -23.14 2.77
C GLU A 471 -12.34 -22.00 3.62
N GLU A 472 -11.69 -22.31 4.75
CA GLU A 472 -10.99 -21.34 5.59
C GLU A 472 -9.86 -20.63 4.84
N MET A 473 -9.08 -21.38 4.05
CA MET A 473 -7.98 -20.81 3.27
C MET A 473 -8.45 -19.97 2.09
N SER A 474 -9.71 -20.13 1.62
CA SER A 474 -10.33 -19.22 0.66
C SER A 474 -10.73 -17.85 1.26
N LYS A 475 -10.85 -17.73 2.59
CA LYS A 475 -11.31 -16.50 3.24
C LYS A 475 -10.21 -15.45 3.24
N LYS A 476 -10.55 -14.20 2.88
CA LYS A 476 -9.60 -13.07 2.86
C LYS A 476 -8.98 -12.90 4.26
N SER A 477 -7.65 -12.82 4.31
CA SER A 477 -6.89 -12.68 5.55
C SER A 477 -6.91 -11.24 6.07
N PHE A 478 -6.95 -11.09 7.39
CA PHE A 478 -6.68 -9.82 8.06
C PHE A 478 -5.17 -9.68 8.29
N VAL A 479 -4.60 -8.56 7.82
CA VAL A 479 -3.16 -8.25 7.83
C VAL A 479 -2.97 -6.83 8.36
N VAL A 480 -2.15 -6.68 9.40
CA VAL A 480 -1.89 -5.39 10.07
C VAL A 480 -0.39 -5.12 10.05
N PRO A 481 0.07 -4.08 9.32
CA PRO A 481 1.46 -3.65 9.37
C PRO A 481 1.81 -3.13 10.76
N MET A 482 2.79 -3.75 11.38
CA MET A 482 3.35 -3.31 12.65
C MET A 482 4.15 -2.02 12.44
N PRO A 483 4.34 -1.20 13.49
CA PRO A 483 5.21 -0.03 13.42
C PRO A 483 6.63 -0.42 12.95
N ILE A 484 7.20 0.38 12.06
CA ILE A 484 8.61 0.21 11.66
C ILE A 484 9.51 0.48 12.87
N ILE A 485 10.48 -0.41 13.06
CA ILE A 485 11.50 -0.36 14.11
C ILE A 485 12.80 0.16 13.51
N ASP A 486 13.45 1.09 14.21
CA ASP A 486 14.79 1.58 13.90
C ASP A 486 15.83 0.58 14.40
N ALA A 487 16.09 -0.48 13.63
CA ALA A 487 16.96 -1.60 13.99
C ALA A 487 17.35 -2.41 12.74
N ASN A 488 18.56 -2.98 12.73
CA ASN A 488 19.10 -3.81 11.66
C ASN A 488 19.29 -5.27 12.10
N GLU A 489 18.59 -6.21 11.46
CA GLU A 489 18.64 -7.66 11.77
C GLU A 489 20.04 -8.28 11.69
N ALA A 490 21.00 -7.66 10.98
CA ALA A 490 22.37 -8.16 10.90
C ALA A 490 23.10 -8.13 12.25
N ASN A 491 22.63 -7.31 13.21
CA ASN A 491 23.19 -7.16 14.55
C ASN A 491 22.29 -7.84 15.61
N TYR A 492 22.89 -8.63 16.51
CA TYR A 492 22.14 -9.32 17.57
C TYR A 492 21.50 -8.36 18.59
N GLY A 493 22.14 -7.23 18.93
CA GLY A 493 21.56 -6.24 19.84
C GLY A 493 20.30 -5.58 19.26
N ASP A 494 20.31 -5.32 17.95
CA ASP A 494 19.13 -4.84 17.22
C ASP A 494 18.05 -5.93 17.07
N CYS A 495 18.43 -7.20 16.93
CA CYS A 495 17.47 -8.31 17.00
C CYS A 495 16.79 -8.42 18.37
N VAL A 496 17.54 -8.25 19.46
CA VAL A 496 16.99 -8.17 20.83
C VAL A 496 16.04 -6.99 20.96
N LYS A 497 16.41 -5.81 20.43
CA LYS A 497 15.56 -4.61 20.36
C LYS A 497 14.27 -4.86 19.57
N ILE A 498 14.33 -5.58 18.45
CA ILE A 498 13.15 -5.97 17.64
C ILE A 498 12.24 -6.92 18.43
N LEU A 499 12.78 -8.03 18.94
CA LEU A 499 12.01 -9.05 19.66
C LEU A 499 11.36 -8.51 20.94
N ARG A 500 12.07 -7.67 21.70
CA ARG A 500 11.55 -6.97 22.89
C ARG A 500 10.43 -6.00 22.54
N THR A 501 10.53 -5.33 21.38
CA THR A 501 9.48 -4.43 20.90
C THR A 501 8.23 -5.20 20.49
N TYR A 502 8.36 -6.36 19.83
CA TYR A 502 7.23 -7.23 19.50
C TYR A 502 6.57 -7.83 20.72
N GLU A 503 7.36 -8.30 21.68
CA GLU A 503 6.83 -8.81 22.94
C GLU A 503 6.01 -7.75 23.67
N LYS A 504 6.57 -6.54 23.80
CA LYS A 504 5.86 -5.43 24.42
C LYS A 504 4.52 -5.16 23.72
N TRP A 505 4.49 -5.09 22.39
CA TRP A 505 3.24 -4.89 21.66
C TRP A 505 2.27 -6.06 21.81
N ILE A 506 2.74 -7.31 21.85
CA ILE A 506 1.89 -8.47 22.10
C ILE A 506 1.27 -8.37 23.51
N ALA A 507 2.07 -8.08 24.54
CA ALA A 507 1.57 -7.90 25.90
C ALA A 507 0.56 -6.74 26.01
N GLU A 508 0.84 -5.58 25.40
CA GLU A 508 -0.08 -4.44 25.34
C GLU A 508 -1.41 -4.83 24.66
N ILE A 509 -1.37 -5.48 23.49
CA ILE A 509 -2.56 -5.90 22.75
C ILE A 509 -3.38 -6.94 23.53
N TYR A 510 -2.75 -7.94 24.17
CA TYR A 510 -3.47 -8.96 24.96
C TYR A 510 -4.01 -8.41 26.29
N HIS A 511 -3.38 -7.38 26.86
CA HIS A 511 -3.90 -6.65 28.02
C HIS A 511 -5.14 -5.82 27.63
N GLU A 512 -5.09 -5.06 26.53
CA GLU A 512 -6.26 -4.37 25.97
C GLU A 512 -7.36 -5.34 25.49
N ALA A 513 -6.99 -6.59 25.16
CA ALA A 513 -7.91 -7.68 24.89
C ALA A 513 -8.67 -8.16 26.15
N GLY A 514 -8.18 -7.85 27.36
CA GLY A 514 -8.68 -8.43 28.61
C GLY A 514 -8.29 -9.91 28.78
N LEU A 515 -7.28 -10.38 28.03
CA LEU A 515 -6.77 -11.75 28.06
C LEU A 515 -5.53 -11.90 28.96
N LEU A 516 -4.89 -10.78 29.32
CA LEU A 516 -3.71 -10.71 30.18
C LEU A 516 -3.96 -9.74 31.34
N GLU A 517 -3.97 -10.22 32.58
CA GLU A 517 -4.27 -9.39 33.76
C GLU A 517 -3.22 -8.30 34.02
N LYS A 518 -1.95 -8.63 33.82
CA LYS A 518 -0.79 -7.75 34.07
C LYS A 518 0.25 -7.96 32.98
N LEU A 519 0.89 -6.88 32.54
CA LEU A 519 2.07 -6.96 31.66
C LEU A 519 3.18 -7.76 32.37
N PRO A 520 3.98 -8.56 31.63
CA PRO A 520 5.06 -9.35 32.21
C PRO A 520 6.20 -8.47 32.70
N GLU A 521 6.92 -8.96 33.71
CA GLU A 521 8.16 -8.36 34.19
C GLU A 521 9.30 -8.62 33.20
N CYS A 522 10.24 -7.66 33.09
CA CYS A 522 11.28 -7.68 32.07
C CYS A 522 12.49 -6.85 32.51
N ASP A 523 13.58 -7.56 32.85
CA ASP A 523 14.82 -7.01 33.40
C ASP A 523 15.66 -6.28 32.33
N ASN A 524 15.47 -6.63 31.05
CA ASN A 524 16.31 -6.18 29.93
C ASN A 524 17.81 -6.44 30.15
N PRO A 525 18.22 -7.70 30.40
CA PRO A 525 19.61 -8.04 30.65
C PRO A 525 20.49 -7.79 29.41
N PRO A 526 21.79 -7.52 29.60
CA PRO A 526 22.73 -7.37 28.50
C PRO A 526 22.87 -8.69 27.71
N LEU A 527 23.18 -8.59 26.42
CA LEU A 527 23.57 -9.76 25.64
C LEU A 527 24.89 -10.32 26.19
N PRO A 528 25.01 -11.66 26.37
CA PRO A 528 26.29 -12.30 26.63
C PRO A 528 27.30 -12.10 25.49
N ASP A 529 28.59 -12.03 25.83
CA ASP A 529 29.67 -12.02 24.86
C ASP A 529 29.81 -13.37 24.14
N GLY A 530 29.70 -13.36 22.81
CA GLY A 530 29.95 -14.52 21.96
C GLY A 530 28.89 -14.75 20.87
N PRO A 531 29.11 -15.74 20.00
CA PRO A 531 28.08 -16.21 19.08
C PRO A 531 27.07 -17.13 19.79
N ALA A 532 25.82 -17.12 19.33
CA ALA A 532 24.83 -18.15 19.65
C ALA A 532 25.32 -19.56 19.25
N ALA A 533 24.77 -20.60 19.88
CA ALA A 533 25.11 -21.99 19.59
C ALA A 533 24.84 -22.36 18.12
N GLN A 534 25.64 -23.27 17.55
CA GLN A 534 25.52 -23.64 16.12
C GLN A 534 24.15 -24.24 15.77
N GLY A 535 23.53 -24.98 16.70
CA GLY A 535 22.16 -25.49 16.59
C GLY A 535 21.09 -24.54 17.14
N GLN A 536 21.47 -23.46 17.82
CA GLN A 536 20.56 -22.48 18.44
C GLN A 536 19.56 -23.15 19.42
N THR A 537 20.01 -24.20 20.11
CA THR A 537 19.21 -25.15 20.89
C THR A 537 18.23 -24.47 21.83
N ARG A 538 18.69 -23.45 22.56
CA ARG A 538 17.97 -22.81 23.65
C ARG A 538 16.89 -21.85 23.14
N SER A 539 16.88 -21.59 21.83
CA SER A 539 15.73 -20.96 21.16
C SER A 539 14.55 -21.94 20.97
N HIS A 540 14.81 -23.25 21.01
CA HIS A 540 13.86 -24.33 20.74
C HIS A 540 13.39 -25.09 22.00
N THR A 541 13.96 -24.83 23.17
CA THR A 541 13.58 -25.48 24.43
C THR A 541 12.18 -25.09 24.90
N CYS A 542 11.55 -26.00 25.67
CA CYS A 542 10.21 -25.77 26.23
C CYS A 542 10.21 -24.78 27.41
N HIS A 543 9.01 -24.47 27.91
CA HIS A 543 8.67 -23.19 28.54
C HIS A 543 8.39 -23.29 30.05
N SER A 544 8.35 -22.13 30.72
CA SER A 544 8.09 -22.07 32.16
C SER A 544 6.62 -22.32 32.51
N SER A 545 6.34 -23.08 33.57
CA SER A 545 4.98 -23.37 34.05
C SER A 545 4.23 -22.13 34.56
N ASP A 546 4.99 -21.21 35.13
CA ASP A 546 4.52 -20.08 35.94
C ASP A 546 4.41 -18.77 35.14
N ASP A 547 4.57 -18.87 33.82
CA ASP A 547 4.48 -17.78 32.85
C ASP A 547 3.02 -17.32 32.63
N PRO A 548 2.68 -16.03 32.85
CA PRO A 548 1.34 -15.50 32.61
C PRO A 548 0.96 -15.39 31.12
N MET A 549 1.92 -15.49 30.20
CA MET A 549 1.72 -15.40 28.75
C MET A 549 1.94 -16.72 28.00
N LYS A 550 1.99 -17.87 28.71
CA LYS A 550 2.34 -19.19 28.15
C LYS A 550 1.49 -19.69 26.97
N ASP A 551 0.21 -19.31 26.93
CA ASP A 551 -0.71 -19.62 25.83
C ASP A 551 -0.75 -18.54 24.72
N MET A 552 0.00 -17.43 24.88
CA MET A 552 -0.03 -16.24 24.01
C MET A 552 1.14 -16.19 23.02
N LYS A 553 1.46 -17.34 22.40
CA LYS A 553 2.63 -17.47 21.50
C LYS A 553 2.33 -17.02 20.09
N VAL A 554 3.24 -16.23 19.53
CA VAL A 554 3.15 -15.69 18.16
C VAL A 554 4.32 -16.25 17.35
N VAL A 555 4.01 -17.10 16.36
CA VAL A 555 5.00 -17.61 15.41
C VAL A 555 5.51 -16.46 14.55
N PHE A 556 6.84 -16.24 14.48
CA PHE A 556 7.44 -15.20 13.64
C PHE A 556 8.17 -15.79 12.43
N GLY A 557 7.79 -15.34 11.23
CA GLY A 557 8.53 -15.61 9.99
C GLY A 557 9.53 -14.51 9.64
N GLY A 558 10.58 -14.90 8.93
CA GLY A 558 11.49 -13.98 8.24
C GLY A 558 12.35 -14.72 7.24
N ASP A 559 13.20 -13.99 6.52
CA ASP A 559 14.16 -14.59 5.60
C ASP A 559 15.19 -15.49 6.33
N GLN A 560 16.12 -16.08 5.57
CA GLN A 560 17.17 -16.93 6.13
C GLN A 560 18.10 -16.18 7.11
N LEU A 561 18.37 -14.89 6.92
CA LEU A 561 19.14 -14.09 7.87
C LEU A 561 18.32 -13.77 9.13
N THR A 562 17.11 -13.25 8.96
CA THR A 562 16.15 -12.94 10.05
C THR A 562 15.94 -14.15 10.96
N ARG A 563 15.63 -15.31 10.39
CA ARG A 563 15.33 -16.56 11.12
C ARG A 563 16.53 -17.04 11.93
N VAL A 564 17.74 -17.01 11.35
CA VAL A 564 19.00 -17.27 12.08
C VAL A 564 19.19 -16.28 13.21
N ARG A 565 19.01 -14.98 12.95
CA ARG A 565 19.36 -13.92 13.89
C ARG A 565 18.42 -13.84 15.09
N PHE A 566 17.12 -14.02 14.88
CA PHE A 566 16.14 -14.06 15.97
C PHE A 566 16.30 -15.32 16.84
N ALA A 567 16.51 -16.49 16.22
CA ALA A 567 16.83 -17.71 16.95
C ALA A 567 18.12 -17.56 17.78
N GLY A 568 19.17 -16.96 17.21
CA GLY A 568 20.42 -16.70 17.93
C GLY A 568 20.27 -15.68 19.07
N ALA A 569 19.48 -14.62 18.88
CA ALA A 569 19.18 -13.66 19.95
C ALA A 569 18.41 -14.32 21.12
N LYS A 570 17.46 -15.21 20.82
CA LYS A 570 16.76 -16.02 21.84
C LYS A 570 17.70 -17.02 22.53
N ASP A 571 18.54 -17.73 21.79
CA ASP A 571 19.50 -18.72 22.31
C ASP A 571 20.49 -18.11 23.32
N LEU A 572 21.00 -16.91 23.01
CA LEU A 572 21.87 -16.11 23.89
C LEU A 572 21.14 -15.71 25.19
N LEU A 573 19.90 -15.19 25.10
CA LEU A 573 19.14 -14.73 26.26
C LEU A 573 18.33 -15.83 26.98
N ALA A 574 18.35 -17.08 26.52
CA ALA A 574 17.61 -18.19 27.15
C ALA A 574 18.09 -18.55 28.58
N GLY A 575 19.11 -17.84 29.12
CA GLY A 575 19.52 -17.93 30.53
C GLY A 575 18.93 -16.86 31.45
N SER A 576 18.18 -15.89 30.92
CA SER A 576 17.58 -14.80 31.70
C SER A 576 16.46 -15.26 32.64
N HIS A 577 16.14 -14.46 33.66
CA HIS A 577 15.24 -14.87 34.75
C HIS A 577 13.76 -14.88 34.37
N THR A 578 13.27 -13.89 33.64
CA THR A 578 11.86 -13.82 33.22
C THR A 578 11.59 -14.60 31.92
N PRO A 579 10.36 -15.13 31.69
CA PRO A 579 9.97 -15.70 30.39
C PRO A 579 10.08 -14.69 29.25
N SER A 580 9.87 -13.41 29.56
CA SER A 580 9.98 -12.34 28.57
C SER A 580 11.41 -12.06 28.16
N ASP A 581 12.37 -12.02 29.09
CA ASP A 581 13.76 -11.82 28.72
C ASP A 581 14.32 -12.97 27.87
N ARG A 582 13.77 -14.18 28.02
CA ARG A 582 14.02 -15.35 27.17
C ARG A 582 13.19 -15.39 25.87
N PHE A 583 12.44 -14.33 25.54
CA PHE A 583 11.55 -14.22 24.38
C PHE A 583 10.63 -15.43 24.15
N GLU A 584 10.01 -15.94 25.22
CA GLU A 584 9.18 -17.14 25.14
C GLU A 584 7.96 -16.94 24.22
N HIS A 585 7.34 -15.76 24.24
CA HIS A 585 6.10 -15.42 23.52
C HIS A 585 6.31 -15.10 22.03
N CYS A 586 7.46 -14.53 21.68
CA CYS A 586 7.83 -14.17 20.31
C CYS A 586 8.46 -15.36 19.55
N SER A 587 8.03 -16.59 19.82
CA SER A 587 8.62 -17.81 19.26
C SER A 587 7.55 -18.91 19.09
N PRO A 588 7.75 -19.90 18.20
CA PRO A 588 8.94 -20.20 17.38
C PRO A 588 9.18 -19.26 16.19
N PHE A 589 10.41 -19.33 15.66
CA PHE A 589 10.79 -18.71 14.40
C PHE A 589 10.65 -19.71 13.24
N LYS A 590 9.96 -19.33 12.16
CA LYS A 590 9.77 -20.14 10.94
C LYS A 590 10.62 -19.58 9.77
N PRO A 591 11.12 -20.41 8.84
CA PRO A 591 11.54 -19.92 7.53
C PRO A 591 10.32 -19.48 6.71
N VAL A 592 10.55 -18.82 5.58
CA VAL A 592 9.49 -18.29 4.71
C VAL A 592 9.58 -18.82 3.29
N MET A 593 8.43 -18.99 2.63
CA MET A 593 8.34 -19.86 1.45
C MET A 593 8.64 -19.17 0.13
N TRP A 594 8.45 -17.85 -0.03
CA TRP A 594 8.83 -17.18 -1.30
C TRP A 594 10.35 -17.09 -1.45
N HIS A 595 11.09 -16.69 -0.40
CA HIS A 595 12.56 -16.76 -0.40
C HIS A 595 13.09 -18.20 -0.54
N THR A 596 12.42 -19.19 0.04
CA THR A 596 12.78 -20.62 -0.14
C THR A 596 12.58 -21.07 -1.59
N LYS A 597 11.44 -20.70 -2.21
CA LYS A 597 11.13 -20.95 -3.63
C LYS A 597 12.10 -20.23 -4.56
N ALA A 598 12.50 -18.99 -4.25
CA ALA A 598 13.54 -18.26 -4.98
C ALA A 598 14.92 -18.90 -4.86
N SER A 599 15.25 -19.47 -3.69
CA SER A 599 16.49 -20.22 -3.46
C SER A 599 16.50 -21.57 -4.21
N PHE A 600 15.35 -22.24 -4.30
CA PHE A 600 15.15 -23.41 -5.15
C PHE A 600 15.25 -23.07 -6.65
N LEU A 601 14.69 -21.95 -7.09
CA LEU A 601 14.85 -21.50 -8.48
C LEU A 601 16.32 -21.14 -8.78
N GLN A 602 17.03 -20.49 -7.85
CA GLN A 602 18.47 -20.23 -7.98
C GLN A 602 19.28 -21.54 -8.04
N TYR A 603 18.91 -22.56 -7.27
CA TYR A 603 19.46 -23.92 -7.38
C TYR A 603 19.23 -24.50 -8.79
N CYS A 604 18.03 -24.38 -9.34
CA CYS A 604 17.70 -24.88 -10.69
C CYS A 604 18.56 -24.20 -11.77
N TYR A 605 18.77 -22.87 -11.67
CA TYR A 605 19.69 -22.15 -12.56
C TYR A 605 21.14 -22.60 -12.37
N THR A 606 21.62 -22.82 -11.13
CA THR A 606 22.96 -23.37 -10.88
C THR A 606 23.14 -24.78 -11.45
N TYR A 607 22.08 -25.60 -11.53
CA TYR A 607 22.12 -26.95 -12.08
C TYR A 607 22.04 -26.98 -13.63
N LEU A 608 21.25 -26.08 -14.24
CA LEU A 608 20.87 -26.15 -15.65
C LEU A 608 21.41 -25.03 -16.56
N HIS A 609 22.06 -23.99 -16.04
CA HIS A 609 22.62 -22.89 -16.85
C HIS A 609 24.16 -22.89 -16.87
N ASN A 610 24.74 -23.08 -18.07
CA ASN A 610 26.15 -22.85 -18.36
C ASN A 610 26.25 -21.70 -19.38
N PRO A 611 27.07 -20.64 -19.16
CA PRO A 611 27.21 -19.53 -20.10
C PRO A 611 27.54 -19.94 -21.54
N HIS A 612 28.23 -21.06 -21.72
CA HIS A 612 28.70 -21.55 -23.03
C HIS A 612 27.63 -22.32 -23.82
N SER A 613 26.53 -22.76 -23.19
CA SER A 613 25.50 -23.58 -23.86
C SER A 613 24.55 -22.79 -24.78
N VAL A 614 24.97 -21.62 -25.26
CA VAL A 614 24.15 -20.74 -26.11
C VAL A 614 23.85 -21.31 -27.50
N SER A 615 24.72 -22.16 -28.04
CA SER A 615 24.51 -22.91 -29.28
C SER A 615 23.78 -24.25 -29.07
N GLN A 616 23.61 -24.69 -27.82
CA GLN A 616 23.14 -26.02 -27.47
C GLN A 616 21.62 -25.99 -27.25
N VAL A 617 20.89 -26.33 -28.32
CA VAL A 617 19.42 -26.35 -28.40
C VAL A 617 18.81 -27.11 -27.21
N GLY A 618 17.71 -26.59 -26.67
CA GLY A 618 17.03 -27.15 -25.49
C GLY A 618 17.54 -26.64 -24.14
N THR A 619 18.76 -26.12 -24.06
CA THR A 619 19.29 -25.64 -22.78
C THR A 619 18.68 -24.31 -22.32
N LEU A 620 18.64 -24.09 -21.00
CA LEU A 620 18.17 -22.87 -20.35
C LEU A 620 18.89 -21.60 -20.85
N LYS A 621 20.18 -21.71 -21.23
CA LYS A 621 20.94 -20.62 -21.86
C LYS A 621 20.46 -20.36 -23.29
N TYR A 622 20.30 -21.41 -24.11
CA TYR A 622 19.82 -21.30 -25.49
C TYR A 622 18.46 -20.59 -25.54
N PHE A 623 17.48 -21.03 -24.75
CA PHE A 623 16.16 -20.39 -24.73
C PHE A 623 16.18 -18.96 -24.18
N ARG A 624 17.01 -18.68 -23.16
CA ARG A 624 17.19 -17.32 -22.62
C ARG A 624 17.60 -16.33 -23.72
N GLU A 625 18.59 -16.70 -24.55
CA GLU A 625 19.06 -15.82 -25.61
C GLU A 625 18.12 -15.82 -26.83
N LYS A 626 17.55 -16.97 -27.23
CA LYS A 626 16.60 -17.07 -28.37
C LYS A 626 15.42 -16.11 -28.21
N TYR A 627 14.82 -16.05 -27.03
CA TYR A 627 13.68 -15.16 -26.73
C TYR A 627 14.10 -13.84 -26.07
N ASN A 628 15.40 -13.51 -26.06
CA ASN A 628 15.96 -12.27 -25.50
C ASN A 628 15.44 -11.97 -24.07
N ARG A 629 15.32 -13.00 -23.22
CA ARG A 629 14.82 -12.92 -21.84
C ARG A 629 15.90 -12.35 -20.91
N GLN A 630 16.28 -11.10 -21.15
CA GLN A 630 17.31 -10.38 -20.39
C GLN A 630 16.94 -10.24 -18.90
N ASN A 631 15.65 -10.22 -18.59
CA ASN A 631 15.08 -10.22 -17.24
C ASN A 631 15.08 -11.61 -16.55
N ALA A 632 15.74 -12.61 -17.10
CA ALA A 632 16.17 -13.79 -16.35
C ALA A 632 17.66 -13.64 -15.99
N THR A 633 18.02 -13.76 -14.71
CA THR A 633 19.37 -13.39 -14.22
C THR A 633 20.04 -14.57 -13.47
N PRO A 634 20.73 -15.48 -14.19
CA PRO A 634 21.29 -16.71 -13.61
C PRO A 634 22.23 -16.52 -12.41
N LYS A 635 22.92 -15.37 -12.32
CA LYS A 635 23.86 -15.04 -11.23
C LYS A 635 23.17 -14.74 -9.89
N LYS A 636 21.95 -14.20 -9.94
CA LYS A 636 21.15 -13.80 -8.77
C LYS A 636 19.69 -13.70 -9.19
N VAL A 637 19.01 -14.85 -9.20
CA VAL A 637 17.61 -15.01 -9.61
C VAL A 637 16.68 -14.02 -8.89
N LEU A 638 16.94 -13.76 -7.60
CA LEU A 638 16.13 -12.85 -6.79
C LEU A 638 16.05 -11.41 -7.35
N ASP A 639 17.09 -10.93 -8.04
CA ASP A 639 17.11 -9.58 -8.64
C ASP A 639 16.08 -9.42 -9.77
N CYS A 640 15.66 -10.51 -10.39
CA CYS A 640 14.68 -10.54 -11.47
C CYS A 640 13.73 -11.74 -11.35
N TYR A 641 13.24 -12.02 -10.13
CA TYR A 641 12.56 -13.29 -9.80
C TYR A 641 11.46 -13.68 -10.80
N GLU A 642 10.54 -12.77 -11.09
CA GLU A 642 9.39 -13.02 -11.98
C GLU A 642 9.82 -13.48 -13.38
N GLY A 643 10.79 -12.79 -14.00
CA GLY A 643 11.30 -13.14 -15.33
C GLY A 643 12.13 -14.42 -15.37
N SER A 644 12.83 -14.73 -14.28
CA SER A 644 13.52 -16.01 -14.12
C SER A 644 12.58 -17.18 -13.87
N GLU A 645 11.46 -16.97 -13.16
CA GLU A 645 10.43 -17.99 -12.90
C GLU A 645 9.63 -18.29 -14.17
N GLU A 646 9.21 -17.25 -14.91
CA GLU A 646 8.45 -17.37 -16.16
C GLU A 646 9.22 -18.18 -17.21
N LEU A 647 10.47 -17.80 -17.53
CA LEU A 647 11.32 -18.54 -18.48
C LEU A 647 11.51 -20.00 -18.07
N PHE A 648 11.73 -20.25 -16.77
CA PHE A 648 11.98 -21.61 -16.27
C PHE A 648 10.73 -22.49 -16.36
N LEU A 649 9.56 -21.94 -16.02
CA LEU A 649 8.28 -22.64 -16.16
C LEU A 649 7.92 -22.88 -17.63
N SER A 650 8.20 -21.95 -18.54
CA SER A 650 7.96 -22.13 -19.98
C SER A 650 8.84 -23.22 -20.58
N MET A 651 10.14 -23.24 -20.26
CA MET A 651 11.04 -24.33 -20.64
C MET A 651 10.57 -25.67 -20.04
N GLY A 652 10.16 -25.68 -18.77
CA GLY A 652 9.64 -26.85 -18.09
C GLY A 652 8.37 -27.43 -18.72
N ARG A 653 7.40 -26.56 -19.03
CA ARG A 653 6.16 -26.88 -19.75
C ARG A 653 6.46 -27.47 -21.12
N ALA A 654 7.39 -26.88 -21.88
CA ALA A 654 7.82 -27.39 -23.17
C ALA A 654 8.43 -28.80 -23.07
N TYR A 655 9.30 -29.06 -22.10
CA TYR A 655 9.86 -30.41 -21.87
C TYR A 655 8.78 -31.43 -21.43
N ILE A 656 7.83 -31.05 -20.58
CA ILE A 656 6.68 -31.91 -20.20
C ILE A 656 5.84 -32.29 -21.43
N VAL A 657 5.57 -31.33 -22.32
CA VAL A 657 4.79 -31.56 -23.54
C VAL A 657 5.53 -32.48 -24.54
N VAL A 658 6.85 -32.32 -24.70
CA VAL A 658 7.63 -33.19 -25.60
C VAL A 658 7.84 -34.59 -25.01
N ALA A 659 7.91 -34.73 -23.69
CA ALA A 659 7.81 -36.04 -23.03
C ALA A 659 6.45 -36.70 -23.29
N ALA A 660 5.35 -35.94 -23.25
CA ALA A 660 4.02 -36.47 -23.54
C ALA A 660 3.85 -36.88 -25.01
N LEU A 661 4.38 -36.11 -25.97
CA LEU A 661 4.46 -36.53 -27.38
C LEU A 661 5.12 -37.91 -27.51
N LYS A 662 6.30 -38.09 -26.87
CA LYS A 662 7.02 -39.37 -26.87
C LYS A 662 6.24 -40.49 -26.18
N TYR A 663 5.58 -40.22 -25.06
CA TYR A 663 4.83 -41.20 -24.27
C TYR A 663 3.58 -41.72 -24.98
N PHE A 664 2.82 -40.81 -25.60
CA PHE A 664 1.58 -41.13 -26.31
C PHE A 664 1.79 -41.53 -27.78
N GLY A 665 3.04 -41.52 -28.26
CA GLY A 665 3.37 -41.86 -29.66
C GLY A 665 2.77 -40.86 -30.66
N MET A 666 2.88 -39.57 -30.36
CA MET A 666 2.38 -38.45 -31.16
C MET A 666 3.56 -37.67 -31.76
N SER A 667 3.42 -37.19 -32.99
CA SER A 667 4.43 -36.34 -33.67
C SER A 667 4.11 -34.85 -33.53
N GLU A 668 2.83 -34.48 -33.57
CA GLU A 668 2.34 -33.11 -33.45
C GLU A 668 1.32 -32.93 -32.32
N LEU A 669 1.11 -31.68 -31.88
CA LEU A 669 0.18 -31.32 -30.80
C LEU A 669 -1.31 -31.59 -31.12
N ASN A 670 -1.63 -31.83 -32.39
CA ASN A 670 -3.00 -32.11 -32.86
C ASN A 670 -3.28 -33.61 -33.07
N ASP A 671 -2.26 -34.47 -32.93
CA ASP A 671 -2.41 -35.91 -33.16
C ASP A 671 -3.32 -36.58 -32.12
N LYS A 672 -3.75 -37.80 -32.44
CA LYS A 672 -4.28 -38.74 -31.45
C LYS A 672 -3.15 -39.62 -30.93
N PRO A 673 -3.16 -40.02 -29.65
CA PRO A 673 -2.26 -41.05 -29.15
C PRO A 673 -2.29 -42.32 -30.01
N THR A 674 -1.11 -42.88 -30.28
CA THR A 674 -0.92 -44.22 -30.86
C THR A 674 -0.45 -45.23 -29.81
N VAL A 675 0.12 -44.75 -28.70
CA VAL A 675 0.50 -45.51 -27.51
C VAL A 675 -0.30 -44.94 -26.33
N HIS A 676 -0.72 -45.78 -25.38
CA HIS A 676 -1.67 -45.41 -24.33
C HIS A 676 -2.95 -44.74 -24.89
N VAL A 677 -3.53 -45.39 -25.92
CA VAL A 677 -4.70 -44.88 -26.67
C VAL A 677 -5.92 -44.64 -25.77
N PHE A 678 -6.77 -43.68 -26.16
CA PHE A 678 -8.08 -43.49 -25.54
C PHE A 678 -8.93 -44.75 -25.76
N PRO A 679 -9.59 -45.32 -24.72
CA PRO A 679 -10.54 -46.41 -24.89
C PRO A 679 -11.65 -46.07 -25.88
N ASP A 680 -12.07 -47.07 -26.67
CA ASP A 680 -13.20 -46.92 -27.58
C ASP A 680 -14.47 -46.56 -26.80
N ASN A 681 -15.13 -45.47 -27.23
CA ASN A 681 -16.28 -44.78 -26.62
C ASN A 681 -16.00 -43.79 -25.47
N LEU A 682 -14.76 -43.54 -25.04
CA LEU A 682 -14.45 -42.63 -23.91
C LEU A 682 -15.03 -41.21 -24.04
N ILE A 683 -15.34 -40.74 -25.26
CA ILE A 683 -15.97 -39.44 -25.54
C ILE A 683 -17.47 -39.41 -25.13
N CYS A 684 -18.12 -40.57 -25.09
CA CYS A 684 -19.51 -40.79 -24.71
C CYS A 684 -19.67 -41.39 -23.29
N ASP A 685 -18.61 -41.96 -22.72
CA ASP A 685 -18.63 -42.67 -21.44
C ASP A 685 -18.78 -41.76 -20.20
N THR A 686 -18.97 -42.40 -19.05
CA THR A 686 -19.18 -41.77 -17.75
C THR A 686 -17.90 -41.18 -17.15
N ILE A 687 -18.05 -40.38 -16.08
CA ILE A 687 -16.94 -39.68 -15.41
C ILE A 687 -15.92 -40.67 -14.85
N GLU A 688 -16.37 -41.85 -14.41
CA GLU A 688 -15.56 -42.92 -13.85
C GLU A 688 -14.59 -43.51 -14.90
N ALA A 689 -15.00 -43.62 -16.16
CA ALA A 689 -14.13 -44.08 -17.24
C ALA A 689 -13.02 -43.05 -17.55
N MET A 690 -13.37 -41.76 -17.57
CA MET A 690 -12.40 -40.66 -17.73
C MET A 690 -11.42 -40.60 -16.55
N GLN A 691 -11.90 -40.83 -15.33
CA GLN A 691 -11.09 -40.89 -14.12
C GLN A 691 -10.13 -42.09 -14.16
N LYS A 692 -10.60 -43.27 -14.55
CA LYS A 692 -9.75 -44.46 -14.71
C LYS A 692 -8.63 -44.23 -15.73
N TYR A 693 -8.94 -43.71 -16.91
CA TYR A 693 -7.92 -43.39 -17.92
C TYR A 693 -6.92 -42.33 -17.41
N PHE A 694 -7.40 -41.29 -16.72
CA PHE A 694 -6.56 -40.28 -16.09
C PHE A 694 -5.58 -40.90 -15.07
N ASP A 695 -6.07 -41.80 -14.21
CA ASP A 695 -5.27 -42.44 -13.18
C ASP A 695 -4.25 -43.43 -13.76
N GLU A 696 -4.64 -44.24 -14.75
CA GLU A 696 -3.76 -45.23 -15.39
C GLU A 696 -2.73 -44.58 -16.32
N ALA A 697 -3.15 -43.77 -17.28
CA ALA A 697 -2.26 -43.21 -18.31
C ALA A 697 -1.37 -42.07 -17.79
N LEU A 698 -1.92 -41.12 -17.01
CA LEU A 698 -1.10 -40.04 -16.43
C LEU A 698 -0.38 -40.47 -15.15
N GLY A 699 -0.86 -41.51 -14.45
CA GLY A 699 -0.07 -42.20 -13.43
C GLY A 699 1.18 -42.83 -14.04
N GLY A 700 1.03 -43.58 -15.15
CA GLY A 700 2.16 -44.14 -15.91
C GLY A 700 3.14 -43.07 -16.41
N PHE A 701 2.64 -41.93 -16.92
CA PHE A 701 3.49 -40.81 -17.33
C PHE A 701 4.35 -40.26 -16.17
N ILE A 702 3.75 -40.05 -14.99
CA ILE A 702 4.46 -39.59 -13.79
C ILE A 702 5.48 -40.64 -13.32
N ASP A 703 5.14 -41.92 -13.40
CA ASP A 703 6.04 -43.03 -13.05
C ASP A 703 7.28 -43.11 -13.97
N THR A 704 7.12 -42.85 -15.26
CA THR A 704 8.22 -42.82 -16.25
C THR A 704 9.04 -41.53 -16.16
N PHE A 705 8.44 -40.35 -16.26
CA PHE A 705 9.18 -39.08 -16.45
C PHE A 705 9.49 -38.29 -15.17
N PHE A 706 8.71 -38.46 -14.10
CA PHE A 706 8.94 -37.74 -12.84
C PHE A 706 9.59 -38.63 -11.76
N LEU A 707 9.02 -39.81 -11.49
CA LEU A 707 9.58 -40.76 -10.52
C LEU A 707 10.68 -41.66 -11.11
N GLN A 708 10.82 -41.70 -12.44
CA GLN A 708 11.90 -42.38 -13.15
C GLN A 708 12.04 -43.89 -12.83
N LYS A 709 10.92 -44.55 -12.49
CA LYS A 709 10.88 -45.94 -11.98
C LYS A 709 11.44 -46.99 -12.93
N GLN A 710 11.46 -46.71 -14.23
CA GLN A 710 11.84 -47.66 -15.28
C GLN A 710 13.35 -47.63 -15.62
N PHE A 711 14.13 -46.71 -15.04
CA PHE A 711 15.53 -46.48 -15.41
C PHE A 711 16.52 -47.14 -14.44
N ASN A 712 16.80 -48.43 -14.64
CA ASN A 712 17.79 -49.18 -13.86
C ASN A 712 19.21 -48.58 -13.98
N ALA A 713 19.95 -48.52 -12.86
CA ALA A 713 21.21 -47.81 -12.73
C ALA A 713 22.45 -48.63 -13.16
N ALA A 714 22.41 -49.26 -14.34
CA ALA A 714 23.38 -50.26 -14.77
C ALA A 714 23.98 -50.02 -16.17
N ASN A 715 24.80 -48.95 -16.30
CA ASN A 715 26.00 -48.79 -17.15
C ASN A 715 26.22 -47.30 -17.49
N HIS A 716 27.23 -46.65 -16.90
CA HIS A 716 27.55 -45.24 -17.18
C HIS A 716 28.02 -45.00 -18.63
N ASP A 717 28.64 -46.00 -19.27
CA ASP A 717 29.11 -45.95 -20.66
C ASP A 717 27.97 -45.92 -21.70
N LYS A 718 26.71 -45.90 -21.23
CA LYS A 718 25.50 -45.87 -22.08
C LYS A 718 24.51 -44.76 -21.73
N GLU A 719 24.82 -43.85 -20.81
CA GLU A 719 23.88 -42.76 -20.49
C GLU A 719 23.69 -41.76 -21.64
N ASP A 720 22.45 -41.31 -21.82
CA ASP A 720 22.10 -40.15 -22.66
C ASP A 720 21.95 -38.90 -21.77
N TYR A 721 22.96 -38.04 -21.81
CA TYR A 721 23.04 -36.85 -20.97
C TYR A 721 22.13 -35.70 -21.47
N VAL A 722 21.66 -35.73 -22.72
CA VAL A 722 20.60 -34.81 -23.20
C VAL A 722 19.24 -35.24 -22.64
N MET A 723 18.99 -36.55 -22.61
CA MET A 723 17.81 -37.12 -21.94
C MET A 723 17.84 -36.85 -20.43
N ASN A 724 19.00 -37.00 -19.77
CA ASN A 724 19.17 -36.63 -18.37
C ASN A 724 18.93 -35.11 -18.11
N TYR A 725 19.31 -34.24 -19.05
CA TYR A 725 19.01 -32.80 -18.96
C TYR A 725 17.49 -32.57 -19.02
N GLY A 726 16.79 -33.17 -19.99
CA GLY A 726 15.33 -33.08 -20.11
C GLY A 726 14.57 -33.63 -18.91
N MET A 727 14.99 -34.79 -18.38
CA MET A 727 14.44 -35.37 -17.15
C MET A 727 14.64 -34.46 -15.93
N SER A 728 15.79 -33.80 -15.83
CA SER A 728 16.05 -32.80 -14.78
C SER A 728 15.11 -31.60 -14.91
N CYS A 729 14.93 -31.07 -16.13
CA CYS A 729 13.98 -29.98 -16.40
C CYS A 729 12.55 -30.33 -15.97
N ILE A 730 12.06 -31.54 -16.29
CA ILE A 730 10.74 -32.02 -15.86
C ILE A 730 10.66 -32.10 -14.33
N PHE A 731 11.65 -32.72 -13.67
CA PHE A 731 11.68 -32.85 -12.21
C PHE A 731 11.61 -31.47 -11.52
N PHE A 732 12.47 -30.53 -11.90
CA PHE A 732 12.46 -29.19 -11.31
C PHE A 732 11.19 -28.39 -11.62
N ALA A 733 10.65 -28.51 -12.84
CA ALA A 733 9.41 -27.83 -13.22
C ALA A 733 8.21 -28.35 -12.42
N VAL A 734 8.08 -29.67 -12.23
CA VAL A 734 7.03 -30.28 -11.41
C VAL A 734 7.15 -29.84 -9.94
N VAL A 735 8.36 -29.79 -9.38
CA VAL A 735 8.58 -29.26 -8.01
C VAL A 735 8.23 -27.77 -7.90
N LEU A 736 8.55 -26.94 -8.90
CA LEU A 736 8.19 -25.52 -8.90
C LEU A 736 6.66 -25.32 -9.02
N LEU A 737 5.99 -26.10 -9.88
CA LEU A 737 4.53 -26.12 -9.99
C LEU A 737 3.88 -26.55 -8.66
N GLN A 738 4.41 -27.57 -7.99
CA GLN A 738 3.94 -28.01 -6.68
C GLN A 738 4.10 -26.91 -5.62
N LEU A 739 5.24 -26.20 -5.58
CA LEU A 739 5.43 -25.08 -4.65
C LEU A 739 4.42 -23.96 -4.89
N LYS A 740 4.17 -23.58 -6.16
CA LYS A 740 3.22 -22.51 -6.52
C LYS A 740 1.77 -22.89 -6.22
N ASP A 741 1.35 -24.11 -6.55
CA ASP A 741 -0.02 -24.58 -6.32
C ASP A 741 -0.29 -24.83 -4.82
N THR A 742 0.67 -25.42 -4.09
CA THR A 742 0.59 -25.53 -2.63
C THR A 742 0.44 -24.16 -1.96
N ALA A 743 1.16 -23.13 -2.44
CA ALA A 743 1.03 -21.77 -1.93
C ALA A 743 -0.31 -21.12 -2.28
N ALA A 744 -0.88 -21.39 -3.46
CA ALA A 744 -2.16 -20.84 -3.92
C ALA A 744 -3.37 -21.41 -3.19
N GLU A 745 -3.35 -22.71 -2.86
CA GLU A 745 -4.40 -23.36 -2.04
C GLU A 745 -4.14 -23.22 -0.52
N ALA A 746 -2.90 -22.93 -0.13
CA ALA A 746 -2.41 -22.93 1.26
C ALA A 746 -2.50 -24.29 1.98
N ASP A 747 -2.21 -25.39 1.27
CA ASP A 747 -2.12 -26.75 1.86
C ASP A 747 -0.84 -26.90 2.71
N GLY A 748 -0.98 -26.78 4.03
CA GLY A 748 0.10 -26.95 5.00
C GLY A 748 0.71 -28.36 5.03
N ASP A 749 -0.07 -29.40 4.71
CA ASP A 749 0.43 -30.78 4.65
C ASP A 749 1.27 -31.00 3.38
N ARG A 750 0.85 -30.47 2.23
CA ARG A 750 1.70 -30.45 1.02
C ARG A 750 2.93 -29.56 1.23
N ASN A 751 2.82 -28.48 1.99
CA ASN A 751 3.98 -27.64 2.31
C ASN A 751 5.03 -28.41 3.11
N LEU A 752 4.63 -29.20 4.12
CA LEU A 752 5.52 -30.09 4.85
C LEU A 752 6.20 -31.13 3.93
N VAL A 753 5.45 -31.77 3.04
CA VAL A 753 6.02 -32.71 2.05
C VAL A 753 7.00 -32.01 1.09
N ASN A 754 6.66 -30.82 0.62
CA ASN A 754 7.54 -29.99 -0.21
C ASN A 754 8.84 -29.63 0.52
N GLN A 755 8.78 -29.28 1.81
CA GLN A 755 9.97 -28.97 2.63
C GLN A 755 10.86 -30.21 2.82
N LYS A 756 10.28 -31.40 3.04
CA LYS A 756 11.04 -32.67 3.09
C LYS A 756 11.74 -32.97 1.76
N LEU A 757 11.15 -32.63 0.62
CA LEU A 757 11.79 -32.80 -0.69
C LEU A 757 12.89 -31.75 -0.93
N LEU A 758 12.63 -30.49 -0.56
CA LEU A 758 13.60 -29.41 -0.65
C LEU A 758 14.82 -29.63 0.25
N LEU A 759 14.66 -30.24 1.42
CA LEU A 759 15.77 -30.68 2.27
C LEU A 759 16.74 -31.59 1.50
N LEU A 760 16.22 -32.62 0.83
CA LEU A 760 17.02 -33.55 0.03
C LEU A 760 17.69 -32.85 -1.17
N ILE A 761 16.96 -31.97 -1.87
CA ILE A 761 17.49 -31.21 -3.02
C ILE A 761 18.59 -30.25 -2.57
N PHE A 762 18.36 -29.40 -1.56
CA PHE A 762 19.36 -28.44 -1.07
C PHE A 762 20.59 -29.13 -0.45
N LYS A 763 20.45 -30.34 0.11
CA LYS A 763 21.61 -31.11 0.60
C LYS A 763 22.42 -31.76 -0.54
N SER A 764 21.83 -32.00 -1.70
CA SER A 764 22.49 -32.64 -2.86
C SER A 764 23.47 -31.73 -3.63
N LEU A 765 23.46 -30.41 -3.37
CA LEU A 765 24.57 -29.50 -3.70
C LEU A 765 25.02 -28.76 -2.43
N GLY A 766 26.25 -29.02 -1.97
CA GLY A 766 26.76 -28.49 -0.69
C GLY A 766 26.71 -26.95 -0.55
N THR A 767 26.68 -26.21 -1.66
CA THR A 767 26.51 -24.75 -1.68
C THR A 767 25.16 -24.26 -1.13
N TYR A 768 24.13 -25.11 -1.10
CA TYR A 768 22.79 -24.77 -0.59
C TYR A 768 22.53 -25.29 0.84
N SER A 769 23.55 -25.84 1.52
CA SER A 769 23.42 -26.44 2.85
C SER A 769 22.75 -25.55 3.90
N LYS A 770 22.88 -24.21 3.81
CA LYS A 770 22.17 -23.31 4.73
C LYS A 770 20.64 -23.44 4.61
N TYR A 771 20.11 -23.57 3.40
CA TYR A 771 18.67 -23.79 3.18
C TYR A 771 18.24 -25.22 3.52
N ALA A 772 19.16 -26.19 3.43
CA ALA A 772 18.93 -27.52 3.99
C ALA A 772 18.73 -27.45 5.52
N ILE A 773 19.53 -26.66 6.25
CA ILE A 773 19.33 -26.41 7.69
C ILE A 773 17.96 -25.75 7.95
N GLU A 774 17.56 -24.73 7.17
CA GLU A 774 16.23 -24.11 7.33
C GLU A 774 15.08 -25.11 7.19
N MET A 775 15.12 -25.99 6.17
CA MET A 775 14.10 -27.02 6.00
C MET A 775 14.16 -28.05 7.15
N PHE A 776 15.35 -28.48 7.57
CA PHE A 776 15.52 -29.40 8.68
C PHE A 776 14.95 -28.85 10.00
N VAL A 777 15.23 -27.59 10.36
CA VAL A 777 14.69 -26.94 11.56
C VAL A 777 13.16 -26.80 11.47
N SER A 778 12.62 -26.41 10.33
CA SER A 778 11.17 -26.29 10.10
C SER A 778 10.44 -27.64 10.20
N ILE A 779 11.03 -28.72 9.67
CA ILE A 779 10.53 -30.09 9.82
C ILE A 779 10.63 -30.53 11.28
N ALA A 780 11.75 -30.28 11.96
CA ALA A 780 11.92 -30.60 13.39
C ALA A 780 10.89 -29.87 14.27
N GLN A 781 10.56 -28.62 13.94
CA GLN A 781 9.51 -27.86 14.61
C GLN A 781 8.13 -28.51 14.42
N MET A 782 7.70 -28.79 13.18
CA MET A 782 6.39 -29.38 12.91
C MET A 782 6.23 -30.82 13.39
N GLU A 783 7.27 -31.65 13.30
CA GLU A 783 7.19 -33.10 13.55
C GLU A 783 7.60 -33.52 14.97
N CYS A 784 8.15 -32.60 15.79
CA CYS A 784 8.80 -32.96 17.06
C CYS A 784 8.82 -31.86 18.14
N LEU A 785 9.45 -30.71 17.88
CA LEU A 785 9.80 -29.72 18.92
C LEU A 785 8.61 -28.89 19.43
N LEU A 786 7.55 -28.71 18.64
CA LEU A 786 6.38 -27.91 19.01
C LEU A 786 5.28 -28.77 19.65
N THR A 787 4.40 -28.12 20.41
CA THR A 787 3.18 -28.74 20.93
C THR A 787 2.21 -29.08 19.79
N PRO A 788 1.25 -30.00 19.96
CA PRO A 788 0.27 -30.33 18.92
C PRO A 788 -0.46 -29.11 18.34
N ARG A 789 -0.92 -28.18 19.20
CA ARG A 789 -1.54 -26.91 18.81
C ARG A 789 -0.58 -26.04 17.98
N LEU A 790 0.62 -25.79 18.52
CA LEU A 790 1.56 -24.83 17.95
C LEU A 790 2.21 -25.37 16.65
N SER A 791 2.37 -26.69 16.52
CA SER A 791 2.74 -27.35 15.27
C SER A 791 1.67 -27.16 14.19
N ALA A 792 0.38 -27.28 14.54
CA ALA A 792 -0.70 -27.06 13.58
C ALA A 792 -0.78 -25.59 13.14
N GLU A 793 -0.69 -24.63 14.07
CA GLU A 793 -0.63 -23.19 13.76
C GLU A 793 0.58 -22.83 12.90
N PHE A 794 1.76 -23.41 13.18
CA PHE A 794 2.97 -23.24 12.37
C PHE A 794 2.78 -23.80 10.95
N LYS A 795 2.31 -25.05 10.83
CA LYS A 795 2.15 -25.76 9.54
C LYS A 795 1.13 -25.10 8.61
N TRP A 796 0.01 -24.62 9.14
CA TRP A 796 -1.04 -23.95 8.35
C TRP A 796 -0.83 -22.43 8.24
N GLY A 797 0.02 -21.85 9.09
CA GLY A 797 0.39 -20.44 9.10
C GLY A 797 1.55 -20.06 8.19
N PHE A 798 1.65 -20.60 6.96
CA PHE A 798 2.69 -20.20 5.98
C PHE A 798 2.20 -19.23 4.89
N PHE A 799 0.87 -19.10 4.72
CA PHE A 799 0.28 -18.45 3.56
C PHE A 799 -0.86 -17.50 3.93
N THR A 800 -1.02 -16.44 3.14
CA THR A 800 -1.96 -15.34 3.36
C THR A 800 -2.82 -15.08 2.12
N ASN A 801 -4.14 -15.09 2.29
CA ASN A 801 -5.09 -14.80 1.21
C ASN A 801 -5.36 -13.29 1.13
N TRP A 802 -4.68 -12.60 0.22
CA TRP A 802 -4.75 -11.13 0.11
C TRP A 802 -6.08 -10.61 -0.46
N ARG A 803 -6.78 -11.43 -1.27
CA ARG A 803 -7.98 -11.01 -2.02
C ARG A 803 -9.28 -11.65 -1.50
N GLY A 804 -9.20 -12.86 -0.95
CA GLY A 804 -10.33 -13.79 -0.83
C GLY A 804 -10.53 -14.58 -2.12
N GLY A 805 -11.12 -15.78 -2.01
CA GLY A 805 -11.28 -16.75 -3.10
C GLY A 805 -10.28 -17.91 -3.04
N TYR A 806 -10.63 -19.04 -3.66
CA TYR A 806 -9.75 -20.19 -3.86
C TYR A 806 -8.58 -19.83 -4.80
N GLY A 807 -7.42 -20.49 -4.65
CA GLY A 807 -6.24 -20.18 -5.46
C GLY A 807 -5.70 -18.74 -5.35
N HIS A 808 -6.05 -17.99 -4.29
CA HIS A 808 -5.66 -16.58 -4.09
C HIS A 808 -4.81 -16.34 -2.83
N ASN A 809 -4.26 -17.42 -2.26
CA ASN A 809 -3.23 -17.36 -1.24
C ASN A 809 -1.86 -17.00 -1.85
N LEU A 810 -1.04 -16.34 -1.05
CA LEU A 810 0.36 -15.97 -1.33
C LEU A 810 1.23 -16.39 -0.15
N GLU A 811 2.54 -16.53 -0.33
CA GLU A 811 3.46 -16.72 0.80
C GLU A 811 3.48 -15.49 1.73
N ASP A 812 3.59 -15.70 3.04
CA ASP A 812 3.56 -14.61 4.02
C ASP A 812 4.67 -13.55 3.79
N ASP A 813 5.86 -13.96 3.32
CA ASP A 813 6.96 -13.05 3.00
C ASP A 813 6.77 -12.29 1.69
N LEU A 814 6.04 -12.85 0.72
CA LEU A 814 5.61 -12.10 -0.46
C LEU A 814 4.59 -11.01 -0.08
N VAL A 815 3.73 -11.26 0.92
CA VAL A 815 2.84 -10.22 1.48
C VAL A 815 3.63 -9.18 2.28
N GLN A 816 4.72 -9.57 2.97
CA GLN A 816 5.64 -8.62 3.59
C GLN A 816 6.30 -7.71 2.55
N GLU A 817 6.85 -8.24 1.45
CA GLU A 817 7.45 -7.39 0.40
C GLU A 817 6.40 -6.53 -0.33
N ILE A 818 5.17 -7.01 -0.56
CA ILE A 818 4.07 -6.15 -1.06
C ILE A 818 3.84 -4.96 -0.10
N THR A 819 3.87 -5.20 1.21
CA THR A 819 3.69 -4.17 2.24
C THR A 819 4.89 -3.22 2.33
N ASN A 820 6.10 -3.75 2.24
CA ASN A 820 7.36 -2.99 2.15
C ASN A 820 7.33 -2.08 0.92
N LYS A 821 6.93 -2.60 -0.25
CA LYS A 821 6.81 -1.85 -1.51
C LYS A 821 5.76 -0.75 -1.44
N LEU A 822 4.58 -1.00 -0.87
CA LEU A 822 3.54 0.01 -0.67
C LEU A 822 4.02 1.15 0.26
N SER A 823 4.60 0.79 1.41
CA SER A 823 5.12 1.76 2.38
C SER A 823 6.34 2.53 1.87
N LYS A 824 7.32 1.87 1.22
CA LYS A 824 8.49 2.52 0.58
C LYS A 824 8.02 3.53 -0.48
N ASN A 825 7.02 3.20 -1.30
CA ASN A 825 6.40 4.13 -2.26
C ASN A 825 5.79 5.38 -1.59
N MET A 826 4.99 5.21 -0.53
CA MET A 826 4.38 6.35 0.18
C MET A 826 5.43 7.22 0.89
N VAL A 827 6.45 6.61 1.51
CA VAL A 827 7.51 7.33 2.21
C VAL A 827 8.41 8.10 1.22
N GLN A 828 8.78 7.53 0.08
CA GLN A 828 9.54 8.25 -0.95
C GLN A 828 8.84 9.56 -1.36
N ARG A 829 7.50 9.53 -1.48
CA ARG A 829 6.64 10.67 -1.82
C ARG A 829 6.56 11.77 -0.74
N MET A 830 7.14 11.59 0.45
CA MET A 830 7.17 12.62 1.52
C MET A 830 8.09 13.82 1.24
N GLY A 831 9.00 13.71 0.25
CA GLY A 831 10.04 14.71 -0.02
C GLY A 831 11.33 14.50 0.80
N PRO A 832 12.24 15.48 0.87
CA PRO A 832 13.58 15.30 1.43
C PRO A 832 13.62 15.25 2.97
N ASN A 833 12.77 16.01 3.65
CA ASN A 833 12.78 16.11 5.12
C ASN A 833 11.93 14.98 5.74
N LYS A 834 12.54 13.80 5.85
CA LYS A 834 12.00 12.64 6.57
C LYS A 834 12.68 12.51 7.93
N THR A 835 11.91 12.26 8.99
CA THR A 835 12.36 11.80 10.31
C THR A 835 11.79 10.41 10.61
N ILE A 836 12.36 9.65 11.55
CA ILE A 836 11.93 8.28 11.87
C ILE A 836 10.47 8.26 12.35
N GLU A 837 10.07 9.19 13.22
CA GLU A 837 8.67 9.34 13.67
C GLU A 837 7.72 9.75 12.52
N SER A 838 8.22 10.46 11.51
CA SER A 838 7.42 10.79 10.31
C SER A 838 7.23 9.59 9.39
N ILE A 839 8.24 8.73 9.28
CA ILE A 839 8.20 7.47 8.54
C ILE A 839 7.25 6.51 9.24
N SER A 840 7.51 6.20 10.52
CA SER A 840 6.72 5.26 11.34
C SER A 840 5.23 5.67 11.41
N ARG A 841 4.91 6.97 11.55
CA ARG A 841 3.52 7.45 11.51
C ARG A 841 2.85 7.21 10.14
N LEU A 842 3.56 7.41 9.04
CA LEU A 842 3.01 7.14 7.72
C LEU A 842 2.84 5.63 7.49
N THR A 843 3.83 4.82 7.85
CA THR A 843 3.80 3.38 7.55
C THR A 843 2.74 2.62 8.35
N LYS A 844 2.52 2.93 9.64
CA LYS A 844 1.36 2.45 10.41
C LYS A 844 0.02 2.73 9.68
N SER A 845 -0.09 3.90 9.05
CA SER A 845 -1.35 4.34 8.41
C SER A 845 -1.60 3.75 7.00
N VAL A 846 -0.64 3.03 6.41
CA VAL A 846 -0.71 2.56 5.01
C VAL A 846 -1.95 1.70 4.76
N SER A 847 -2.21 0.68 5.58
CA SER A 847 -3.39 -0.18 5.39
C SER A 847 -4.70 0.57 5.52
N GLY A 848 -4.82 1.47 6.50
CA GLY A 848 -6.00 2.33 6.65
C GLY A 848 -6.21 3.28 5.48
N MET A 849 -5.12 3.84 4.94
CA MET A 849 -5.19 4.60 3.69
C MET A 849 -5.64 3.73 2.52
N THR A 850 -5.09 2.52 2.36
CA THR A 850 -5.42 1.63 1.24
C THR A 850 -6.86 1.11 1.30
N GLU A 851 -7.39 0.79 2.48
CA GLU A 851 -8.79 0.36 2.66
C GLU A 851 -9.76 1.51 2.33
N VAL A 852 -9.49 2.71 2.86
CA VAL A 852 -10.30 3.92 2.58
C VAL A 852 -10.25 4.32 1.10
N LEU A 853 -9.06 4.33 0.50
CA LEU A 853 -8.88 4.68 -0.92
C LEU A 853 -9.51 3.64 -1.86
N GLN A 854 -9.48 2.35 -1.50
CA GLN A 854 -10.21 1.32 -2.26
C GLN A 854 -11.73 1.52 -2.20
N SER A 855 -12.29 1.87 -1.04
CA SER A 855 -13.73 2.18 -0.95
C SER A 855 -14.08 3.45 -1.74
N TYR A 856 -13.23 4.48 -1.67
CA TYR A 856 -13.38 5.71 -2.46
C TYR A 856 -13.35 5.46 -3.98
N ASP A 857 -12.42 4.63 -4.46
CA ASP A 857 -12.36 4.20 -5.86
C ASP A 857 -13.65 3.46 -6.27
N GLN A 858 -14.10 2.51 -5.46
CA GLN A 858 -15.31 1.72 -5.70
C GLN A 858 -16.58 2.60 -5.74
N GLY A 859 -16.72 3.53 -4.79
CA GLY A 859 -17.82 4.49 -4.71
C GLY A 859 -17.86 5.54 -5.82
N LEU A 860 -16.86 5.56 -6.71
CA LEU A 860 -16.80 6.41 -7.91
C LEU A 860 -16.63 5.61 -9.21
N ASN A 861 -16.71 4.27 -9.15
CA ASN A 861 -16.37 3.37 -10.27
C ASN A 861 -15.00 3.65 -10.92
N ILE A 862 -14.02 4.10 -10.13
CA ILE A 862 -12.65 4.31 -10.57
C ILE A 862 -11.99 2.94 -10.70
N HIS A 863 -11.98 2.41 -11.93
CA HIS A 863 -11.19 1.23 -12.25
C HIS A 863 -9.70 1.56 -12.07
N LYS A 864 -9.03 0.83 -11.16
CA LYS A 864 -7.57 0.89 -11.02
C LYS A 864 -6.94 0.61 -12.38
N SER A 865 -6.05 1.50 -12.82
CA SER A 865 -5.34 1.34 -14.08
C SER A 865 -4.61 0.00 -14.09
N SER A 866 -4.77 -0.76 -15.18
CA SER A 866 -4.17 -2.10 -15.28
C SER A 866 -2.65 -2.00 -15.43
N VAL A 867 -1.95 -1.91 -14.30
CA VAL A 867 -0.50 -2.13 -14.20
C VAL A 867 -0.17 -3.63 -14.05
N GLN A 868 -1.18 -4.51 -14.09
CA GLN A 868 -0.94 -5.81 -14.72
C GLN A 868 -0.54 -5.52 -16.16
N HIS A 869 0.73 -5.76 -16.47
CA HIS A 869 1.13 -6.09 -17.82
C HIS A 869 0.16 -7.17 -18.30
N THR A 870 -0.55 -6.91 -19.41
CA THR A 870 -1.35 -7.96 -20.07
C THR A 870 -0.43 -9.14 -20.28
N GLY A 871 -0.72 -10.26 -19.62
CA GLY A 871 0.15 -11.44 -19.63
C GLY A 871 0.46 -11.76 -21.08
N ARG A 872 1.73 -11.59 -21.47
CA ARG A 872 2.13 -11.84 -22.85
C ARG A 872 1.87 -13.31 -23.12
N ASP A 873 1.38 -13.60 -24.33
CA ASP A 873 0.94 -14.94 -24.70
C ASP A 873 2.13 -15.92 -24.75
N CYS A 874 2.48 -16.44 -23.58
CA CYS A 874 3.62 -17.34 -23.38
C CYS A 874 3.43 -18.64 -24.17
N LEU A 875 2.19 -19.04 -24.48
CA LEU A 875 1.90 -20.19 -25.33
C LEU A 875 2.53 -20.08 -26.72
N LYS A 876 2.78 -18.87 -27.24
CA LYS A 876 3.52 -18.69 -28.51
C LYS A 876 5.00 -19.05 -28.34
N GLU A 877 5.67 -18.49 -27.34
CA GLU A 877 7.08 -18.80 -27.05
C GLU A 877 7.25 -20.27 -26.64
N GLU A 878 6.33 -20.82 -25.86
CA GLU A 878 6.31 -22.23 -25.43
C GLU A 878 6.11 -23.20 -26.62
N LYS A 879 5.22 -22.88 -27.58
CA LYS A 879 5.09 -23.65 -28.82
C LYS A 879 6.35 -23.57 -29.69
N GLU A 880 7.03 -22.43 -29.72
CA GLU A 880 8.33 -22.31 -30.40
C GLU A 880 9.45 -23.06 -29.65
N MET A 881 9.40 -23.19 -28.32
CA MET A 881 10.30 -24.07 -27.54
C MET A 881 10.03 -25.54 -27.82
N ILE A 882 8.76 -25.97 -27.86
CA ILE A 882 8.34 -27.32 -28.22
C ILE A 882 8.86 -27.68 -29.62
N ALA A 883 8.74 -26.77 -30.60
CA ALA A 883 9.23 -26.97 -31.97
C ALA A 883 10.76 -27.06 -32.09
N ASP A 884 11.53 -26.56 -31.12
CA ASP A 884 12.98 -26.80 -31.04
C ASP A 884 13.27 -28.15 -30.37
N LEU A 885 12.54 -28.49 -29.29
CA LEU A 885 12.72 -29.73 -28.54
C LEU A 885 12.30 -30.97 -29.33
N ILE A 886 11.29 -30.89 -30.21
CA ILE A 886 10.92 -31.98 -31.14
C ILE A 886 12.10 -32.29 -32.09
N LYS A 887 12.84 -31.28 -32.55
CA LYS A 887 14.02 -31.45 -33.41
C LYS A 887 15.25 -31.98 -32.67
N LEU A 888 15.33 -31.76 -31.35
CA LEU A 888 16.36 -32.29 -30.47
C LEU A 888 16.11 -33.77 -30.12
N ASP A 889 14.84 -34.19 -30.13
CA ASP A 889 14.34 -35.48 -29.61
C ASP A 889 15.03 -35.94 -28.32
N PRO A 890 14.85 -35.21 -27.20
CA PRO A 890 15.52 -35.51 -25.94
C PRO A 890 15.02 -36.79 -25.24
N PHE A 891 14.02 -37.49 -25.79
CA PHE A 891 13.40 -38.66 -25.14
C PHE A 891 13.40 -39.94 -25.98
N THR A 892 13.94 -39.92 -27.20
CA THR A 892 14.60 -41.11 -27.78
C THR A 892 16.01 -41.23 -27.21
N HIS A 893 16.34 -42.40 -26.65
CA HIS A 893 17.65 -42.67 -26.06
C HIS A 893 18.74 -42.80 -27.13
N ILE A 894 19.86 -42.10 -26.96
CA ILE A 894 21.05 -42.21 -27.80
C ILE A 894 22.29 -42.32 -26.89
N ASP A 895 22.88 -43.52 -26.81
CA ASP A 895 24.03 -43.86 -25.97
C ASP A 895 25.17 -42.83 -26.12
N GLY A 896 25.60 -42.20 -25.01
CA GLY A 896 26.70 -41.24 -24.96
C GLY A 896 26.37 -39.82 -25.47
N ARG A 897 25.14 -39.56 -25.94
CA ARG A 897 24.72 -38.22 -26.38
C ARG A 897 24.81 -37.22 -25.23
N SER A 898 25.42 -36.06 -25.46
CA SER A 898 25.53 -34.99 -24.46
C SER A 898 25.49 -33.59 -25.07
N HIS A 899 25.13 -32.60 -24.25
CA HIS A 899 25.49 -31.21 -24.54
C HIS A 899 26.93 -30.99 -24.04
N GLU A 900 27.80 -30.35 -24.84
CA GLU A 900 29.24 -30.17 -24.50
C GLU A 900 29.43 -29.41 -23.16
N SER A 901 28.46 -28.57 -22.79
CA SER A 901 28.45 -27.82 -21.53
C SER A 901 27.99 -28.63 -20.30
N PHE A 902 27.46 -29.84 -20.51
CA PHE A 902 26.83 -30.72 -19.53
C PHE A 902 27.16 -32.22 -19.77
N PRO A 903 28.45 -32.60 -19.89
CA PRO A 903 28.86 -33.93 -20.37
C PRO A 903 28.52 -35.10 -19.43
N GLN A 904 28.15 -34.82 -18.17
CA GLN A 904 27.85 -35.80 -17.13
C GLN A 904 26.66 -35.36 -16.24
N ILE A 905 25.66 -34.69 -16.82
CA ILE A 905 24.49 -34.25 -16.04
C ILE A 905 23.62 -35.43 -15.62
N GLN A 906 23.34 -35.53 -14.32
CA GLN A 906 22.50 -36.57 -13.73
C GLN A 906 21.01 -36.24 -13.91
N ARG A 907 20.19 -37.25 -14.26
CA ARG A 907 18.74 -37.11 -14.55
C ARG A 907 17.85 -36.63 -13.39
N SER A 908 18.39 -36.57 -12.18
CA SER A 908 17.72 -36.02 -11.00
C SER A 908 18.78 -35.46 -10.04
N PRO A 909 18.54 -34.33 -9.36
CA PRO A 909 19.44 -33.83 -8.33
C PRO A 909 19.64 -34.86 -7.20
N LEU A 910 18.63 -35.69 -6.91
CA LEU A 910 18.66 -36.66 -5.82
C LEU A 910 19.73 -37.75 -6.03
N LEU A 911 20.16 -38.01 -7.27
CA LEU A 911 21.27 -38.92 -7.57
C LEU A 911 22.64 -38.40 -7.10
N LYS A 912 22.75 -37.10 -6.77
CA LYS A 912 23.95 -36.49 -6.18
C LYS A 912 23.93 -36.52 -4.65
N LEU A 913 22.86 -37.00 -4.02
CA LEU A 913 22.75 -37.08 -2.56
C LEU A 913 23.36 -38.38 -2.04
N ASN A 914 24.55 -38.29 -1.43
CA ASN A 914 25.08 -39.40 -0.63
C ASN A 914 24.19 -39.60 0.62
N ILE A 915 23.50 -40.74 0.68
CA ILE A 915 22.57 -41.10 1.75
C ILE A 915 23.31 -41.31 3.09
N VAL A 916 24.56 -41.79 3.06
CA VAL A 916 25.37 -42.00 4.27
C VAL A 916 25.72 -40.64 4.88
N ASP A 917 26.27 -39.72 4.08
CA ASP A 917 26.58 -38.36 4.50
C ASP A 917 25.33 -37.59 4.96
N PHE A 918 24.18 -37.83 4.33
CA PHE A 918 22.91 -37.25 4.74
C PHE A 918 22.44 -37.76 6.11
N HIS A 919 22.55 -39.07 6.37
CA HIS A 919 22.21 -39.62 7.69
C HIS A 919 23.16 -39.13 8.80
N GLN A 920 24.47 -39.06 8.52
CA GLN A 920 25.45 -38.47 9.46
C GLN A 920 25.17 -36.97 9.71
N TRP A 921 24.81 -36.22 8.66
CA TRP A 921 24.44 -34.81 8.75
C TRP A 921 23.14 -34.59 9.55
N LEU A 922 22.13 -35.47 9.39
CA LEU A 922 20.92 -35.46 10.21
C LEU A 922 21.25 -35.73 11.69
N ASP A 923 22.08 -36.74 11.99
CA ASP A 923 22.45 -37.05 13.37
C ASP A 923 23.25 -35.92 14.02
N LEU A 924 24.15 -35.28 13.28
CA LEU A 924 24.90 -34.10 13.72
C LEU A 924 23.96 -32.95 14.10
N HIS A 925 23.05 -32.57 13.21
CA HIS A 925 22.14 -31.44 13.48
C HIS A 925 21.02 -31.78 14.47
N LYS A 926 20.58 -33.04 14.57
CA LYS A 926 19.74 -33.52 15.68
C LYS A 926 20.47 -33.39 17.02
N SER A 927 21.75 -33.79 17.07
CA SER A 927 22.58 -33.66 18.27
C SER A 927 22.72 -32.19 18.66
N GLN A 928 23.01 -31.30 17.71
CA GLN A 928 23.07 -29.85 17.91
C GLN A 928 21.73 -29.23 18.34
N LEU A 929 20.59 -29.76 17.91
CA LEU A 929 19.26 -29.36 18.41
C LEU A 929 18.90 -29.97 19.77
N SER A 930 19.78 -30.78 20.38
CA SER A 930 19.57 -31.44 21.69
C SER A 930 20.61 -31.11 22.77
N GLN A 931 21.49 -30.13 22.51
CA GLN A 931 22.59 -29.68 23.38
C GLN A 931 22.27 -28.37 24.07
#